data_AF-A0A819Y386-F1
#
_entry.id   AF-A0A819Y386-F1
#
_cell.length_a   1.000
_cell.length_b   1.000
_cell.length_c   1.000
_cell.angle_alpha   90.00
_cell.angle_beta   90.00
_cell.angle_gamma   90.00
#
_symmetry.space_group_name_H-M   'P 1'
#
loop_
_entity.id
_entity.type
_entity.pdbx_description
1 polymer ?
#
loop_
_entity_poly.entity_id
_entity_poly.type
_entity_poly.pdbx_seq_one_letter_code
_entity_poly.pdbx_strand_id
1 'polypeptide(L)'
;MRRSRPRFPPWRQNRPQYQQSYRPQYQQAQSSDAFDFLNLPESFPAMKQLIEDPVLTPIIMERNQQLAPSSADNFALINFVICVRQKLDALVLSPNSFAACQVGEVRDVGSHKHNTIILPPMGSHLTSDLVVVLKTLPTREAIDQLGNRLKQDLQNEISPEQAALLSMQSTDDGLSLDNGTMAVHLLLTTLPTNWHSLDPTIHLDRAMCKRNFNAIKHAKWVDEVCIHPSIKVLVRLLKDLRQRFRGLEPLNPWLINLLAHHCVTNNNSTEQLPPSYAFKRALQLLSSGLFLPGFNGLYDPFSDTNMHSSRSYTTMTLEEQDRLCYTSQTLLRALAIHPKYVLGIEHGPDIFAGPCQLNGVLFTPNEPIVFDTESNGYPINDGQQQTMLVDIIMSHTDNTDTDVATGEYRFQVIEKKFETIDGKQNRDSLIKWGMRGKLRANMYIFDQPFQEYNARKFILEFFKDPNVLSTLKMFSKSGEWICLGQVVHDVRIEQLSTNILSLEFFDRLFDNKIVRETGGYIRKCIEEYKDEFIISDELRKVLIMDEFDTYDMFSENDRKEFIFHLFKHFCLGGQVCQYEDEIQPYLDVTKSVYKELVSVQKDAETQKIQVVSPVFKIEALNENGKKFYPSRSAFEQDFVYMTIDPIKRHVIVLSNFYEGPSFFE
;
A
#
# COMPACT_ATOMS: atom_id res chain seq x y z
N MET A 1 -54.60 41.17 45.03
CA MET A 1 -54.52 39.75 45.45
C MET A 1 -54.71 38.91 44.21
N ARG A 2 -54.01 37.83 43.88
CA ARG A 2 -52.84 37.04 44.31
C ARG A 2 -52.68 36.06 43.12
N ARG A 3 -51.55 35.52 42.70
CA ARG A 3 -50.13 35.64 43.02
C ARG A 3 -49.42 34.83 41.93
N SER A 4 -48.40 35.41 41.33
CA SER A 4 -47.32 34.73 40.62
C SER A 4 -46.50 33.86 41.60
N ARG A 5 -45.98 32.72 41.12
CA ARG A 5 -44.91 31.94 41.78
C ARG A 5 -43.90 31.44 40.74
N PRO A 6 -42.63 31.27 41.13
CA PRO A 6 -41.46 31.57 40.30
C PRO A 6 -40.76 30.33 39.74
N ARG A 7 -40.03 30.51 38.64
CA ARG A 7 -39.02 29.56 38.15
C ARG A 7 -37.77 29.64 39.04
N PHE A 8 -37.36 28.52 39.61
CA PHE A 8 -36.00 28.30 40.11
C PHE A 8 -35.44 26.98 39.53
N PRO A 9 -34.11 26.89 39.31
CA PRO A 9 -33.47 25.90 38.46
C PRO A 9 -32.99 24.66 39.27
N PRO A 10 -32.76 23.50 38.65
CA PRO A 10 -31.98 22.44 39.29
C PRO A 10 -30.53 22.46 38.79
N TRP A 11 -29.67 22.98 39.65
CA TRP A 11 -28.36 22.45 40.04
C TRP A 11 -27.67 21.43 39.11
N ARG A 12 -26.49 21.83 38.62
CA ARG A 12 -25.43 20.94 38.11
C ARG A 12 -25.10 19.89 39.17
N GLN A 13 -25.36 18.61 38.87
CA GLN A 13 -24.62 17.50 39.47
C GLN A 13 -23.50 17.11 38.51
N ASN A 14 -22.27 17.33 38.95
CA ASN A 14 -21.07 16.73 38.38
C ASN A 14 -21.24 15.20 38.43
N ARG A 15 -21.58 14.59 37.29
CA ARG A 15 -21.19 13.20 37.04
C ARG A 15 -19.82 13.23 36.36
N PRO A 16 -18.82 12.47 36.83
CA PRO A 16 -17.58 12.33 36.08
C PRO A 16 -17.95 11.77 34.71
N GLN A 17 -17.65 12.53 33.65
CA GLN A 17 -17.61 12.01 32.30
C GLN A 17 -16.68 10.80 32.36
N TYR A 18 -17.19 9.62 31.98
CA TYR A 18 -16.32 8.54 31.55
C TYR A 18 -15.33 9.18 30.59
N GLN A 19 -14.05 9.17 30.96
CA GLN A 19 -12.96 9.43 30.02
C GLN A 19 -13.20 8.46 28.87
N GLN A 20 -13.72 8.95 27.75
CA GLN A 20 -13.62 8.26 26.49
C GLN A 20 -12.11 8.17 26.24
N SER A 21 -11.57 7.01 26.59
CA SER A 21 -10.26 6.54 26.21
C SER A 21 -10.04 6.95 24.75
N TYR A 22 -9.15 7.92 24.54
CA TYR A 22 -8.61 8.28 23.25
C TYR A 22 -8.23 6.98 22.55
N ARG A 23 -8.97 6.58 21.52
CA ARG A 23 -8.46 5.61 20.55
C ARG A 23 -7.48 6.39 19.67
N PRO A 24 -6.20 6.02 19.61
CA PRO A 24 -5.31 6.53 18.57
C PRO A 24 -5.93 6.14 17.23
N GLN A 25 -6.24 7.13 16.38
CA GLN A 25 -6.54 6.83 14.98
C GLN A 25 -5.19 6.50 14.32
N TYR A 26 -5.02 5.23 13.99
CA TYR A 26 -3.82 4.71 13.34
C TYR A 26 -3.56 5.44 12.02
N GLN A 27 -2.40 6.11 11.92
CA GLN A 27 -1.71 6.43 10.67
C GLN A 27 -1.71 5.18 9.77
N GLN A 28 -2.29 5.25 8.57
CA GLN A 28 -2.15 4.16 7.61
C GLN A 28 -0.72 4.21 7.08
N ALA A 29 0.13 3.29 7.55
CA ALA A 29 1.50 3.15 7.10
C ALA A 29 1.57 3.09 5.55
N GLN A 30 2.18 4.10 4.95
CA GLN A 30 2.50 4.11 3.53
C GLN A 30 3.37 2.91 3.21
N SER A 31 2.99 2.17 2.16
CA SER A 31 3.61 0.90 1.87
C SER A 31 4.83 1.05 0.98
N SER A 32 6.00 0.87 1.58
CA SER A 32 7.28 0.81 0.90
C SER A 32 7.55 -0.58 0.34
N ASP A 33 8.38 -0.70 -0.69
CA ASP A 33 8.90 -2.03 -1.06
C ASP A 33 9.96 -2.44 -0.06
N ALA A 34 9.96 -3.72 0.33
CA ALA A 34 10.98 -4.24 1.21
C ALA A 34 12.33 -4.22 0.49
N PHE A 35 13.38 -3.93 1.25
CA PHE A 35 14.73 -3.86 0.70
C PHE A 35 15.11 -5.20 0.05
N ASP A 36 15.55 -5.13 -1.21
CA ASP A 36 15.99 -6.28 -2.00
C ASP A 36 17.31 -5.95 -2.71
N PHE A 37 18.35 -6.71 -2.37
CA PHE A 37 19.69 -6.57 -2.94
C PHE A 37 19.70 -6.69 -4.47
N LEU A 38 18.82 -7.50 -5.07
CA LEU A 38 18.82 -7.71 -6.52
C LEU A 38 18.19 -6.57 -7.31
N ASN A 39 17.40 -5.72 -6.65
CA ASN A 39 16.80 -4.54 -7.28
C ASN A 39 17.77 -3.34 -7.30
N LEU A 40 18.88 -3.40 -6.56
CA LEU A 40 19.87 -2.31 -6.40
C LEU A 40 21.32 -2.74 -6.74
N PRO A 41 21.58 -3.32 -7.92
CA PRO A 41 22.91 -3.83 -8.27
C PRO A 41 23.97 -2.72 -8.41
N GLU A 42 23.57 -1.50 -8.78
CA GLU A 42 24.49 -0.36 -8.92
C GLU A 42 24.96 0.19 -7.58
N SER A 43 24.10 0.14 -6.56
CA SER A 43 24.43 0.56 -5.19
C SER A 43 25.22 -0.50 -4.43
N PHE A 44 25.05 -1.77 -4.79
CA PHE A 44 25.74 -2.91 -4.19
C PHE A 44 26.40 -3.79 -5.26
N PRO A 45 27.49 -3.33 -5.91
CA PRO A 45 28.14 -4.07 -6.96
C PRO A 45 28.65 -5.42 -6.42
N ALA A 46 28.16 -6.51 -7.00
CA ALA A 46 28.58 -7.84 -6.61
C ALA A 46 30.05 -8.06 -6.99
N MET A 47 30.92 -8.35 -6.01
CA MET A 47 32.32 -8.70 -6.28
C MET A 47 32.49 -10.03 -7.04
N LYS A 48 31.43 -10.82 -7.19
CA LYS A 48 31.41 -12.09 -7.94
C LYS A 48 30.15 -12.14 -8.83
N GLN A 49 30.30 -12.68 -10.04
CA GLN A 49 29.17 -12.97 -10.93
C GLN A 49 28.19 -13.94 -10.25
N LEU A 50 26.91 -13.91 -10.66
CA LEU A 50 25.84 -14.84 -10.25
C LEU A 50 26.11 -16.26 -10.77
N ILE A 51 27.20 -16.87 -10.31
CA ILE A 51 27.54 -18.28 -10.54
C ILE A 51 26.94 -19.08 -9.39
N GLU A 52 26.40 -20.27 -9.65
CA GLU A 52 25.86 -21.16 -8.62
C GLU A 52 26.73 -21.19 -7.35
N ASP A 53 26.12 -20.99 -6.18
CA ASP A 53 26.83 -21.07 -4.90
C ASP A 53 27.34 -22.52 -4.73
N PRO A 54 28.67 -22.75 -4.78
CA PRO A 54 29.22 -24.10 -4.82
C PRO A 54 29.03 -24.85 -3.50
N VAL A 55 28.72 -24.14 -2.41
CA VAL A 55 28.48 -24.72 -1.08
C VAL A 55 26.99 -24.93 -0.86
N LEU A 56 26.16 -23.91 -1.10
CA LEU A 56 24.75 -23.97 -0.75
C LEU A 56 23.91 -24.80 -1.74
N THR A 57 24.26 -24.78 -3.03
CA THR A 57 23.52 -25.49 -4.09
C THR A 57 23.45 -27.02 -3.85
N PRO A 58 24.55 -27.74 -3.58
CA PRO A 58 24.48 -29.18 -3.33
C PRO A 58 23.65 -29.53 -2.08
N ILE A 59 23.76 -28.72 -1.02
CA ILE A 59 23.00 -28.92 0.23
C ILE A 59 21.49 -28.77 -0.01
N ILE A 60 21.09 -27.77 -0.80
CA ILE A 60 19.68 -27.57 -1.18
C ILE A 60 19.15 -28.74 -2.01
N MET A 61 19.94 -29.22 -2.98
CA MET A 61 19.54 -30.36 -3.81
C MET A 61 19.40 -31.64 -2.98
N GLU A 62 20.32 -31.89 -2.06
CA GLU A 62 20.26 -33.01 -1.12
C GLU A 62 18.98 -32.96 -0.26
N ARG A 63 18.70 -31.81 0.36
CA ARG A 63 17.48 -31.65 1.18
C ARG A 63 16.21 -31.80 0.34
N ASN A 64 16.16 -31.23 -0.86
CA ASN A 64 15.00 -31.37 -1.74
C ASN A 64 14.74 -32.84 -2.14
N GLN A 65 15.80 -33.65 -2.32
CA GLN A 65 15.65 -35.08 -2.59
C GLN A 65 15.13 -35.84 -1.35
N GLN A 66 15.56 -35.48 -0.15
CA GLN A 66 15.04 -36.07 1.11
C GLN A 66 13.57 -35.72 1.37
N LEU A 67 13.11 -34.56 0.91
CA LEU A 67 11.73 -34.09 1.12
C LEU A 67 10.73 -34.62 0.08
N ALA A 68 11.20 -34.94 -1.12
CA ALA A 68 10.33 -35.40 -2.20
C ALA A 68 9.86 -36.85 -1.95
N PRO A 69 8.58 -37.17 -2.22
CA PRO A 69 8.10 -38.55 -2.13
C PRO A 69 8.81 -39.44 -3.15
N SER A 70 8.89 -40.74 -2.86
CA SER A 70 9.46 -41.71 -3.79
C SER A 70 8.63 -41.75 -5.09
N SER A 71 9.25 -42.15 -6.20
CA SER A 71 8.53 -42.28 -7.48
C SER A 71 7.38 -43.29 -7.40
N ALA A 72 7.50 -44.32 -6.56
CA ALA A 72 6.47 -45.33 -6.36
C ALA A 72 5.27 -44.77 -5.59
N ASP A 73 5.52 -44.04 -4.50
CA ASP A 73 4.46 -43.40 -3.70
C ASP A 73 3.75 -42.32 -4.51
N ASN A 74 4.50 -41.51 -5.28
CA ASN A 74 3.88 -40.50 -6.13
C ASN A 74 3.00 -41.15 -7.21
N PHE A 75 3.43 -42.24 -7.82
CA PHE A 75 2.64 -42.98 -8.81
C PHE A 75 1.37 -43.59 -8.21
N ALA A 76 1.47 -44.18 -7.01
CA ALA A 76 0.32 -44.74 -6.31
C ALA A 76 -0.70 -43.64 -5.92
N LEU A 77 -0.24 -42.46 -5.51
CA LEU A 77 -1.12 -41.31 -5.22
C LEU A 77 -1.83 -40.82 -6.47
N ILE A 78 -1.10 -40.67 -7.58
CA ILE A 78 -1.68 -40.24 -8.87
C ILE A 78 -2.78 -41.22 -9.30
N ASN A 79 -2.55 -42.53 -9.20
CA ASN A 79 -3.55 -43.53 -9.55
C ASN A 79 -4.80 -43.45 -8.66
N PHE A 80 -4.61 -43.25 -7.36
CA PHE A 80 -5.73 -43.10 -6.43
C PHE A 80 -6.56 -41.83 -6.74
N VAL A 81 -5.90 -40.70 -7.01
CA VAL A 81 -6.55 -39.45 -7.41
C VAL A 81 -7.31 -39.60 -8.73
N ILE A 82 -6.72 -40.28 -9.72
CA ILE A 82 -7.37 -40.55 -11.01
C ILE A 82 -8.65 -41.38 -10.82
N CYS A 83 -8.61 -42.42 -9.99
CA CYS A 83 -9.77 -43.25 -9.69
C CYS A 83 -10.91 -42.43 -9.06
N VAL A 84 -10.61 -41.66 -8.00
CA VAL A 84 -11.58 -40.77 -7.35
C VAL A 84 -12.16 -39.75 -8.34
N ARG A 85 -11.30 -39.15 -9.16
CA ARG A 85 -11.70 -38.16 -10.16
C ARG A 85 -12.62 -38.75 -11.23
N GLN A 86 -12.32 -39.96 -11.74
CA GLN A 86 -13.18 -40.63 -12.72
C GLN A 86 -14.61 -40.85 -12.20
N LYS A 87 -14.75 -41.15 -10.90
CA LYS A 87 -16.09 -41.27 -10.26
C LYS A 87 -16.81 -39.94 -10.19
N LEU A 88 -16.11 -38.87 -9.84
CA LEU A 88 -16.69 -37.53 -9.83
C LEU A 88 -17.06 -37.05 -11.24
N ASP A 89 -16.21 -37.31 -12.24
CA ASP A 89 -16.47 -36.95 -13.64
C ASP A 89 -17.68 -37.72 -14.21
N ALA A 90 -17.89 -38.98 -13.80
CA ALA A 90 -19.11 -39.72 -14.12
C ALA A 90 -20.37 -39.04 -13.56
N LEU A 91 -20.31 -38.52 -12.32
CA LEU A 91 -21.40 -37.76 -11.71
C LEU A 91 -21.65 -36.42 -12.42
N VAL A 92 -20.61 -35.77 -12.96
CA VAL A 92 -20.73 -34.55 -13.77
C VAL A 92 -21.46 -34.83 -15.10
N LEU A 93 -21.15 -35.95 -15.75
CA LEU A 93 -21.76 -36.34 -17.02
C LEU A 93 -23.22 -36.80 -16.86
N SER A 94 -23.57 -37.41 -15.73
CA SER A 94 -24.94 -37.87 -15.43
C SER A 94 -25.55 -37.15 -14.21
N PRO A 95 -25.92 -35.86 -14.31
CA PRO A 95 -26.36 -35.05 -13.18
C PRO A 95 -27.67 -35.53 -12.52
N ASN A 96 -28.50 -36.28 -13.25
CA ASN A 96 -29.76 -36.83 -12.72
C ASN A 96 -29.58 -38.18 -12.00
N SER A 97 -28.37 -38.75 -12.00
CA SER A 97 -28.09 -40.04 -11.34
C SER A 97 -28.05 -39.91 -9.80
N PHE A 98 -27.80 -38.71 -9.29
CA PHE A 98 -27.68 -38.43 -7.87
C PHE A 98 -28.59 -37.26 -7.46
N ALA A 99 -29.60 -37.56 -6.65
CA ALA A 99 -30.63 -36.57 -6.30
C ALA A 99 -30.18 -35.53 -5.26
N ALA A 100 -29.16 -35.85 -4.44
CA ALA A 100 -28.79 -35.01 -3.30
C ALA A 100 -28.01 -33.75 -3.68
N CYS A 101 -27.15 -33.82 -4.71
CA CYS A 101 -26.47 -32.66 -5.25
C CYS A 101 -26.12 -32.83 -6.73
N GLN A 102 -26.04 -31.71 -7.45
CA GLN A 102 -25.55 -31.72 -8.83
C GLN A 102 -24.11 -31.26 -8.87
N VAL A 103 -23.20 -32.17 -9.21
CA VAL A 103 -21.78 -31.86 -9.41
C VAL A 103 -21.62 -31.15 -10.77
N GLY A 104 -20.97 -30.00 -10.76
CA GLY A 104 -20.75 -29.18 -11.95
C GLY A 104 -19.38 -29.40 -12.57
N GLU A 105 -18.32 -29.27 -11.77
CA GLU A 105 -16.94 -29.31 -12.23
C GLU A 105 -16.01 -29.87 -11.16
N VAL A 106 -14.94 -30.54 -11.59
CA VAL A 106 -13.91 -31.11 -10.71
C VAL A 106 -12.54 -30.65 -11.19
N ARG A 107 -11.70 -30.16 -10.26
CA ARG A 107 -10.36 -29.64 -10.55
C ARG A 107 -9.33 -30.18 -9.58
N ASP A 108 -8.20 -30.66 -10.11
CA ASP A 108 -7.04 -30.98 -9.28
C ASP A 108 -6.41 -29.68 -8.79
N VAL A 109 -6.14 -29.59 -7.49
CA VAL A 109 -5.49 -28.42 -6.88
C VAL A 109 -4.42 -28.86 -5.88
N GLY A 110 -3.79 -27.88 -5.25
CA GLY A 110 -2.87 -28.12 -4.14
C GLY A 110 -1.53 -28.70 -4.55
N SER A 111 -0.80 -29.18 -3.53
CA SER A 111 0.61 -29.55 -3.66
C SER A 111 0.85 -30.71 -4.64
N HIS A 112 -0.10 -31.65 -4.74
CA HIS A 112 -0.02 -32.77 -5.67
C HIS A 112 -0.03 -32.31 -7.13
N LYS A 113 -1.01 -31.47 -7.50
CA LYS A 113 -1.11 -30.92 -8.85
C LYS A 113 0.16 -30.20 -9.28
N HIS A 114 0.75 -29.41 -8.37
CA HIS A 114 1.94 -28.60 -8.65
C HIS A 114 3.26 -29.37 -8.54
N ASN A 115 3.22 -30.66 -8.20
CA ASN A 115 4.39 -31.47 -7.87
C ASN A 115 5.24 -30.86 -6.74
N THR A 116 4.62 -30.22 -5.75
CA THR A 116 5.29 -29.61 -4.59
C THR A 116 4.92 -30.29 -3.27
N ILE A 117 4.55 -31.58 -3.34
CA ILE A 117 4.35 -32.42 -2.15
C ILE A 117 5.67 -32.55 -1.40
N ILE A 118 5.58 -32.50 -0.07
CA ILE A 118 6.66 -32.89 0.84
C ILE A 118 6.22 -34.12 1.61
N LEU A 119 7.16 -34.99 1.96
CA LEU A 119 6.88 -36.15 2.80
C LEU A 119 6.25 -35.68 4.13
N PRO A 120 5.10 -36.24 4.51
CA PRO A 120 4.47 -35.87 5.76
C PRO A 120 5.30 -36.37 6.95
N PRO A 121 5.14 -35.76 8.15
CA PRO A 121 5.76 -36.25 9.35
C PRO A 121 5.38 -37.72 9.60
N MET A 122 6.28 -38.48 10.26
CA MET A 122 6.09 -39.92 10.43
C MET A 122 4.73 -40.24 11.06
N GLY A 123 3.96 -41.11 10.40
CA GLY A 123 2.62 -41.53 10.83
C GLY A 123 1.46 -40.78 10.17
N SER A 124 1.70 -39.86 9.24
CA SER A 124 0.67 -39.18 8.44
C SER A 124 0.65 -39.69 6.99
N HIS A 125 -0.53 -39.67 6.37
CA HIS A 125 -0.75 -40.16 5.00
C HIS A 125 -0.33 -39.13 3.94
N LEU A 126 0.04 -39.60 2.75
CA LEU A 126 0.31 -38.72 1.62
C LEU A 126 -1.01 -38.14 1.11
N THR A 127 -1.12 -36.82 1.04
CA THR A 127 -2.40 -36.16 0.75
C THR A 127 -2.44 -35.50 -0.64
N SER A 128 -3.63 -35.50 -1.27
CA SER A 128 -3.93 -34.74 -2.48
C SER A 128 -5.26 -34.03 -2.35
N ASP A 129 -5.39 -32.86 -2.99
CA ASP A 129 -6.59 -32.03 -2.92
C ASP A 129 -7.29 -31.96 -4.28
N LEU A 130 -8.61 -32.14 -4.29
CA LEU A 130 -9.48 -31.91 -5.44
C LEU A 130 -10.56 -30.90 -5.04
N VAL A 131 -10.83 -29.89 -5.88
CA VAL A 131 -11.98 -29.01 -5.68
C VAL A 131 -13.16 -29.51 -6.50
N VAL A 132 -14.30 -29.65 -5.85
CA VAL A 132 -15.56 -30.07 -6.45
C VAL A 132 -16.54 -28.90 -6.40
N VAL A 133 -16.92 -28.38 -7.57
CA VAL A 133 -17.85 -27.25 -7.72
C VAL A 133 -19.25 -27.79 -7.96
N LEU A 134 -20.16 -27.54 -7.02
CA LEU A 134 -21.57 -27.91 -7.10
C LEU A 134 -22.38 -26.83 -7.83
N LYS A 135 -23.35 -27.26 -8.65
CA LYS A 135 -24.38 -26.37 -9.23
C LYS A 135 -25.45 -26.01 -8.20
N THR A 136 -25.72 -26.93 -7.28
CA THR A 136 -26.64 -26.75 -6.15
C THR A 136 -25.93 -26.09 -4.95
N LEU A 137 -26.71 -25.70 -3.94
CA LEU A 137 -26.16 -25.22 -2.68
C LEU A 137 -25.52 -26.38 -1.90
N PRO A 138 -24.34 -26.18 -1.27
CA PRO A 138 -23.60 -27.22 -0.57
C PRO A 138 -24.19 -27.42 0.83
N THR A 139 -25.21 -28.27 0.98
CA THR A 139 -25.73 -28.67 2.31
C THR A 139 -24.86 -29.75 2.93
N ARG A 140 -24.74 -29.78 4.26
CA ARG A 140 -23.93 -30.80 4.97
C ARG A 140 -24.42 -32.22 4.67
N GLU A 141 -25.73 -32.43 4.59
CA GLU A 141 -26.31 -33.73 4.29
C GLU A 141 -25.98 -34.18 2.86
N ALA A 142 -25.97 -33.26 1.89
CA ALA A 142 -25.61 -33.59 0.52
C ALA A 142 -24.12 -33.95 0.39
N ILE A 143 -23.26 -33.28 1.15
CA ILE A 143 -21.83 -33.58 1.25
C ILE A 143 -21.62 -34.99 1.79
N ASP A 144 -22.27 -35.34 2.91
CA ASP A 144 -22.16 -36.69 3.51
C ASP A 144 -22.68 -37.78 2.57
N GLN A 145 -23.79 -37.53 1.88
CA GLN A 145 -24.34 -38.48 0.90
C GLN A 145 -23.41 -38.65 -0.31
N LEU A 146 -22.78 -37.56 -0.79
CA LEU A 146 -21.80 -37.63 -1.86
C LEU A 146 -20.57 -38.45 -1.42
N GLY A 147 -20.05 -38.23 -0.22
CA GLY A 147 -18.94 -39.00 0.34
C GLY A 147 -19.25 -40.48 0.47
N ASN A 148 -20.45 -40.82 0.97
CA ASN A 148 -20.89 -42.22 1.09
C ASN A 148 -21.04 -42.89 -0.28
N ARG A 149 -21.57 -42.16 -1.27
CA ARG A 149 -21.68 -42.66 -2.64
C ARG A 149 -20.30 -42.93 -3.25
N LEU A 150 -19.36 -42.00 -3.11
CA LEU A 150 -17.99 -42.19 -3.59
C LEU A 150 -17.30 -43.37 -2.91
N LYS A 151 -17.47 -43.52 -1.60
CA LYS A 151 -16.95 -44.68 -0.87
C LYS A 151 -17.48 -45.99 -1.43
N GLN A 152 -18.79 -46.10 -1.66
CA GLN A 152 -19.40 -47.31 -2.25
C GLN A 152 -18.89 -47.57 -3.67
N ASP A 153 -18.82 -46.54 -4.51
CA ASP A 153 -18.36 -46.66 -5.90
C ASP A 153 -16.88 -47.10 -5.98
N LEU A 154 -16.04 -46.65 -5.04
CA LEU A 154 -14.64 -47.05 -4.93
C LEU A 154 -14.48 -48.46 -4.34
N GLN A 155 -15.30 -48.85 -3.37
CA GLN A 155 -15.28 -50.21 -2.80
C GLN A 155 -15.62 -51.28 -3.84
N ASN A 156 -16.40 -50.95 -4.88
CA ASN A 156 -16.77 -51.88 -5.94
C ASN A 156 -15.64 -52.13 -6.97
N GLU A 157 -14.65 -51.24 -7.07
CA GLU A 157 -13.53 -51.37 -8.03
C GLU A 157 -12.26 -51.94 -7.42
N ILE A 158 -12.13 -51.83 -6.10
CA ILE A 158 -10.92 -52.14 -5.35
C ILE A 158 -11.04 -53.54 -4.72
N SER A 159 -9.90 -54.21 -4.50
CA SER A 159 -9.85 -55.51 -3.82
C SER A 159 -10.46 -55.44 -2.40
N PRO A 160 -11.11 -56.51 -1.90
CA PRO A 160 -11.83 -56.48 -0.63
C PRO A 160 -10.95 -56.13 0.59
N GLU A 161 -9.64 -56.44 0.55
CA GLU A 161 -8.68 -56.07 1.59
C GLU A 161 -8.39 -54.55 1.61
N GLN A 162 -8.23 -53.94 0.44
CA GLN A 162 -8.03 -52.49 0.31
C GLN A 162 -9.33 -51.70 0.52
N ALA A 163 -10.47 -52.28 0.15
CA ALA A 163 -11.81 -51.71 0.39
C ALA A 163 -12.16 -51.61 1.88
N ALA A 164 -11.60 -52.49 2.72
CA ALA A 164 -11.74 -52.46 4.17
C ALA A 164 -10.97 -51.32 4.83
N LEU A 165 -9.87 -50.88 4.22
CA LEU A 165 -9.04 -49.75 4.68
C LEU A 165 -9.59 -48.40 4.24
N LEU A 166 -10.49 -48.37 3.24
CA LEU A 166 -11.09 -47.14 2.75
C LEU A 166 -12.03 -46.53 3.79
N SER A 167 -11.65 -45.37 4.33
CA SER A 167 -12.47 -44.57 5.23
C SER A 167 -12.87 -43.26 4.57
N MET A 168 -14.05 -42.76 4.94
CA MET A 168 -14.58 -41.48 4.49
C MET A 168 -14.93 -40.69 5.73
N GLN A 169 -14.42 -39.46 5.80
CA GLN A 169 -14.69 -38.52 6.88
C GLN A 169 -15.18 -37.20 6.29
N SER A 170 -16.27 -36.68 6.84
CA SER A 170 -16.75 -35.35 6.54
C SER A 170 -15.95 -34.34 7.35
N THR A 171 -15.34 -33.40 6.66
CA THR A 171 -14.50 -32.35 7.23
C THR A 171 -15.21 -31.01 7.10
N ASP A 172 -14.78 -30.01 7.85
CA ASP A 172 -15.38 -28.67 7.80
C ASP A 172 -15.31 -28.01 6.41
N ASP A 173 -14.42 -28.49 5.54
CA ASP A 173 -14.15 -27.96 4.20
C ASP A 173 -14.71 -28.82 3.06
N GLY A 174 -15.28 -29.98 3.39
CA GLY A 174 -15.79 -30.96 2.43
C GLY A 174 -15.61 -32.39 2.91
N LEU A 175 -14.88 -33.22 2.17
CA LEU A 175 -14.72 -34.65 2.46
C LEU A 175 -13.26 -35.08 2.43
N SER A 176 -12.91 -36.12 3.18
CA SER A 176 -11.62 -36.80 3.08
C SER A 176 -11.84 -38.29 2.84
N LEU A 177 -11.19 -38.83 1.82
CA LEU A 177 -11.16 -40.25 1.49
C LEU A 177 -9.77 -40.79 1.75
N ASP A 178 -9.64 -41.73 2.69
CA ASP A 178 -8.36 -42.28 3.11
C ASP A 178 -8.32 -43.78 2.84
N ASN A 179 -7.26 -44.26 2.18
CA ASN A 179 -7.06 -45.68 1.88
C ASN A 179 -6.10 -46.39 2.87
N GLY A 180 -5.75 -45.74 3.99
CA GLY A 180 -4.83 -46.23 5.03
C GLY A 180 -3.36 -45.93 4.75
N THR A 181 -3.02 -45.45 3.55
CA THR A 181 -1.67 -45.02 3.16
C THR A 181 -1.64 -43.60 2.62
N MET A 182 -2.72 -43.20 1.93
CA MET A 182 -2.89 -41.96 1.20
C MET A 182 -4.30 -41.45 1.40
N ALA A 183 -4.44 -40.13 1.43
CA ALA A 183 -5.73 -39.48 1.54
C ALA A 183 -5.99 -38.50 0.38
N VAL A 184 -7.23 -38.44 -0.08
CA VAL A 184 -7.70 -37.45 -1.06
C VAL A 184 -8.73 -36.57 -0.36
N HIS A 185 -8.42 -35.28 -0.23
CA HIS A 185 -9.33 -34.28 0.29
C HIS A 185 -10.14 -33.66 -0.86
N LEU A 186 -11.46 -33.72 -0.73
CA LEU A 186 -12.41 -33.09 -1.65
C LEU A 186 -12.89 -31.78 -1.03
N LEU A 187 -12.34 -30.68 -1.51
CA LEU A 187 -12.70 -29.32 -1.15
C LEU A 187 -13.99 -28.93 -1.88
N LEU A 188 -15.09 -28.81 -1.15
CA LEU A 188 -16.39 -28.56 -1.75
C LEU A 188 -16.63 -27.06 -1.88
N THR A 189 -17.22 -26.65 -2.99
CA THR A 189 -17.65 -25.26 -3.22
C THR A 189 -18.86 -25.21 -4.14
N THR A 190 -19.43 -24.04 -4.33
CA THR A 190 -20.54 -23.78 -5.26
C THR A 190 -20.22 -22.57 -6.14
N LEU A 191 -21.00 -22.38 -7.19
CA LEU A 191 -20.82 -21.27 -8.13
C LEU A 191 -20.87 -19.90 -7.41
N PRO A 192 -20.09 -18.90 -7.85
CA PRO A 192 -20.08 -17.57 -7.24
C PRO A 192 -21.46 -16.89 -7.16
N THR A 193 -22.34 -17.18 -8.13
CA THR A 193 -23.73 -16.69 -8.16
C THR A 193 -24.54 -17.17 -6.95
N ASN A 194 -24.21 -18.34 -6.41
CA ASN A 194 -24.93 -18.97 -5.31
C ASN A 194 -24.44 -18.48 -3.93
N TRP A 195 -23.31 -17.76 -3.85
CA TRP A 195 -22.73 -17.35 -2.56
C TRP A 195 -23.61 -16.39 -1.76
N HIS A 196 -24.52 -15.66 -2.41
CA HIS A 196 -25.47 -14.76 -1.76
C HIS A 196 -26.64 -15.50 -1.13
N SER A 197 -26.89 -16.74 -1.56
CA SER A 197 -27.99 -17.58 -1.09
C SER A 197 -27.55 -18.62 -0.05
N LEU A 198 -26.30 -18.55 0.41
CA LEU A 198 -25.76 -19.45 1.43
C LEU A 198 -26.27 -19.06 2.82
N ASP A 199 -27.11 -19.93 3.39
CA ASP A 199 -27.45 -19.94 4.82
C ASP A 199 -26.32 -20.59 5.67
N PRO A 200 -25.73 -19.89 6.65
CA PRO A 200 -24.67 -20.42 7.53
C PRO A 200 -25.06 -21.61 8.40
N THR A 201 -26.35 -21.86 8.62
CA THR A 201 -26.83 -22.93 9.52
C THR A 201 -26.90 -24.29 8.85
N ILE A 202 -27.14 -24.32 7.54
CA ILE A 202 -27.39 -25.54 6.76
C ILE A 202 -26.28 -25.80 5.75
N HIS A 203 -25.68 -24.74 5.22
CA HIS A 203 -24.69 -24.86 4.16
C HIS A 203 -23.25 -24.80 4.69
N LEU A 204 -22.33 -25.20 3.82
CA LEU A 204 -20.90 -24.94 4.00
C LEU A 204 -20.66 -23.44 4.16
N ASP A 205 -19.73 -23.09 5.07
CA ASP A 205 -19.43 -21.70 5.36
C ASP A 205 -19.01 -20.93 4.09
N ARG A 206 -19.43 -19.66 4.02
CA ARG A 206 -19.19 -18.80 2.87
C ARG A 206 -17.71 -18.51 2.69
N ALA A 207 -16.94 -18.34 3.77
CA ALA A 207 -15.51 -18.10 3.65
C ALA A 207 -14.78 -19.34 3.13
N MET A 208 -15.18 -20.53 3.56
CA MET A 208 -14.64 -21.80 3.07
C MET A 208 -14.98 -22.05 1.59
N CYS A 209 -16.23 -21.82 1.18
CA CYS A 209 -16.62 -21.91 -0.23
C CYS A 209 -15.76 -21.00 -1.12
N LYS A 210 -15.53 -19.75 -0.68
CA LYS A 210 -14.69 -18.78 -1.40
C LYS A 210 -13.23 -19.24 -1.47
N ARG A 211 -12.67 -19.71 -0.36
CA ARG A 211 -11.28 -20.21 -0.28
C ARG A 211 -11.08 -21.40 -1.22
N ASN A 212 -12.00 -22.36 -1.20
CA ASN A 212 -11.96 -23.55 -2.06
C ASN A 212 -12.08 -23.17 -3.55
N PHE A 213 -12.95 -22.21 -3.87
CA PHE A 213 -13.06 -21.70 -5.24
C PHE A 213 -11.80 -20.96 -5.71
N ASN A 214 -11.20 -20.15 -4.84
CA ASN A 214 -9.93 -19.46 -5.14
C ASN A 214 -8.76 -20.45 -5.32
N ALA A 215 -8.78 -21.62 -4.67
CA ALA A 215 -7.77 -22.66 -4.90
C ALA A 215 -7.74 -23.14 -6.37
N ILE A 216 -8.86 -23.12 -7.09
CA ILE A 216 -8.90 -23.40 -8.54
C ILE A 216 -8.13 -22.33 -9.31
N LYS A 217 -8.36 -21.05 -8.98
CA LYS A 217 -7.66 -19.92 -9.61
C LYS A 217 -6.16 -19.99 -9.34
N HIS A 218 -5.78 -20.22 -8.09
CA HIS A 218 -4.39 -20.39 -7.67
C HIS A 218 -3.74 -21.55 -8.42
N ALA A 219 -4.43 -22.69 -8.55
CA ALA A 219 -3.89 -23.84 -9.23
C ALA A 219 -3.59 -23.54 -10.70
N LYS A 220 -4.50 -22.85 -11.39
CA LYS A 220 -4.32 -22.41 -12.78
C LYS A 220 -3.15 -21.45 -12.92
N TRP A 221 -3.00 -20.46 -12.02
CA TRP A 221 -1.88 -19.53 -12.07
C TRP A 221 -0.54 -20.21 -11.83
N VAL A 222 -0.45 -21.14 -10.89
CA VAL A 222 0.81 -21.88 -10.65
C VAL A 222 1.17 -22.72 -11.89
N ASP A 223 0.20 -23.35 -12.55
CA ASP A 223 0.46 -24.13 -13.76
C ASP A 223 0.94 -23.24 -14.93
N GLU A 224 0.40 -22.03 -15.08
CA GLU A 224 0.73 -21.10 -16.18
C GLU A 224 1.99 -20.26 -15.93
N VAL A 225 2.27 -19.91 -14.67
CA VAL A 225 3.31 -18.92 -14.30
C VAL A 225 4.50 -19.59 -13.60
N CYS A 226 4.29 -20.60 -12.75
CA CYS A 226 5.35 -21.26 -11.97
C CYS A 226 5.94 -22.48 -12.69
N ILE A 227 6.30 -22.33 -13.96
CA ILE A 227 6.80 -23.43 -14.80
C ILE A 227 8.22 -23.85 -14.38
N HIS A 228 9.05 -22.90 -13.95
CA HIS A 228 10.47 -23.13 -13.72
C HIS A 228 10.75 -24.10 -12.55
N PRO A 229 11.65 -25.10 -12.72
CA PRO A 229 11.95 -26.09 -11.69
C PRO A 229 12.45 -25.49 -10.37
N SER A 230 13.22 -24.39 -10.40
CA SER A 230 13.72 -23.75 -9.17
C SER A 230 12.60 -23.25 -8.27
N ILE A 231 11.46 -22.82 -8.85
CA ILE A 231 10.29 -22.39 -8.07
C ILE A 231 9.74 -23.59 -7.29
N LYS A 232 9.60 -24.75 -7.93
CA LYS A 232 9.07 -25.96 -7.27
C LYS A 232 9.99 -26.45 -6.15
N VAL A 233 11.30 -26.41 -6.36
CA VAL A 233 12.29 -26.72 -5.32
C VAL A 233 12.17 -25.75 -4.15
N LEU A 234 12.11 -24.44 -4.43
CA LEU A 234 11.98 -23.41 -3.41
C LEU A 234 10.69 -23.56 -2.60
N VAL A 235 9.55 -23.84 -3.25
CA VAL A 235 8.27 -24.09 -2.57
C VAL A 235 8.39 -25.27 -1.60
N ARG A 236 9.01 -26.39 -1.99
CA ARG A 236 9.20 -27.54 -1.09
C ARG A 236 10.06 -27.18 0.12
N LEU A 237 11.17 -26.46 -0.11
CA LEU A 237 12.07 -26.03 0.96
C LEU A 237 11.40 -25.05 1.92
N LEU A 238 10.60 -24.10 1.43
CA LEU A 238 9.87 -23.15 2.28
C LEU A 238 8.77 -23.86 3.08
N LYS A 239 8.09 -24.86 2.51
CA LYS A 239 7.13 -25.70 3.26
C LYS A 239 7.81 -26.50 4.38
N ASP A 240 8.96 -27.11 4.10
CA ASP A 240 9.77 -27.80 5.12
C ASP A 240 10.27 -26.85 6.20
N LEU A 241 10.77 -25.67 5.82
CA LEU A 241 11.22 -24.65 6.76
C LEU A 241 10.06 -24.19 7.67
N ARG A 242 8.87 -24.00 7.10
CA ARG A 242 7.63 -23.69 7.83
C ARG A 242 7.23 -24.78 8.83
N GLN A 243 7.41 -26.06 8.49
CA GLN A 243 7.09 -27.16 9.40
C GLN A 243 8.06 -27.24 10.57
N ARG A 244 9.35 -26.96 10.34
CA ARG A 244 10.39 -27.04 11.37
C ARG A 244 10.42 -25.84 12.29
N PHE A 245 10.21 -24.64 11.75
CA PHE A 245 10.27 -23.40 12.52
C PHE A 245 8.88 -22.79 12.67
N ARG A 246 8.31 -22.90 13.87
CA ARG A 246 6.96 -22.40 14.19
C ARG A 246 6.75 -20.92 13.91
N GLY A 247 7.83 -20.11 13.91
CA GLY A 247 7.73 -18.69 13.59
C GLY A 247 7.31 -18.39 12.14
N LEU A 248 7.49 -19.33 11.22
CA LEU A 248 7.08 -19.21 9.81
C LEU A 248 5.67 -19.76 9.53
N GLU A 249 4.97 -20.26 10.55
CA GLU A 249 3.61 -20.82 10.44
C GLU A 249 2.59 -19.90 9.76
N PRO A 250 2.63 -18.55 9.91
CA PRO A 250 1.73 -17.62 9.23
C PRO A 250 1.82 -17.63 7.69
N LEU A 251 2.93 -18.10 7.12
CA LEU A 251 3.07 -18.24 5.66
C LEU A 251 2.10 -19.29 5.13
N ASN A 252 0.94 -18.85 4.64
CA ASN A 252 -0.01 -19.74 4.02
C ASN A 252 0.57 -20.35 2.71
N PRO A 253 0.07 -21.50 2.24
CA PRO A 253 0.61 -22.17 1.06
C PRO A 253 0.60 -21.32 -0.22
N TRP A 254 -0.37 -20.41 -0.35
CA TRP A 254 -0.46 -19.49 -1.49
C TRP A 254 0.64 -18.44 -1.47
N LEU A 255 0.91 -17.82 -0.32
CA LEU A 255 2.01 -16.90 -0.10
C LEU A 255 3.37 -17.55 -0.37
N ILE A 256 3.54 -18.83 -0.01
CA ILE A 256 4.77 -19.57 -0.34
C ILE A 256 4.96 -19.64 -1.86
N ASN A 257 3.90 -19.91 -2.63
CA ASN A 257 3.98 -19.95 -4.09
C ASN A 257 4.28 -18.57 -4.68
N LEU A 258 3.61 -17.52 -4.20
CA LEU A 258 3.86 -16.13 -4.63
C LEU A 258 5.30 -15.70 -4.31
N LEU A 259 5.78 -16.00 -3.10
CA LEU A 259 7.13 -15.67 -2.65
C LEU A 259 8.17 -16.41 -3.48
N ALA A 260 7.97 -17.70 -3.72
CA ALA A 260 8.89 -18.50 -4.51
C ALA A 260 8.96 -18.03 -5.97
N HIS A 261 7.82 -17.70 -6.58
CA HIS A 261 7.78 -17.08 -7.90
C HIS A 261 8.53 -15.75 -7.91
N HIS A 262 8.18 -14.82 -7.01
CA HIS A 262 8.81 -13.51 -6.90
C HIS A 262 10.34 -13.62 -6.73
N CYS A 263 10.80 -14.52 -5.87
CA CYS A 263 12.23 -14.71 -5.62
C CYS A 263 13.00 -15.19 -6.85
N VAL A 264 12.39 -15.99 -7.73
CA VAL A 264 13.06 -16.57 -8.91
C VAL A 264 12.95 -15.65 -10.12
N THR A 265 11.79 -15.03 -10.36
CA THR A 265 11.48 -14.34 -11.62
C THR A 265 11.63 -12.83 -11.54
N ASN A 266 11.34 -12.20 -10.41
CA ASN A 266 11.40 -10.74 -10.30
C ASN A 266 12.85 -10.30 -10.04
N ASN A 267 13.69 -10.18 -11.06
CA ASN A 267 15.05 -9.68 -10.88
C ASN A 267 15.49 -8.83 -12.09
N ASN A 268 16.54 -8.03 -11.92
CA ASN A 268 17.01 -7.11 -12.97
C ASN A 268 17.71 -7.82 -14.15
N SER A 269 17.96 -9.12 -14.07
CA SER A 269 18.47 -9.96 -15.15
C SER A 269 17.33 -10.65 -15.91
N THR A 270 17.55 -10.97 -17.17
CA THR A 270 16.64 -11.82 -17.96
C THR A 270 16.69 -13.29 -17.54
N GLU A 271 17.67 -13.67 -16.71
CA GLU A 271 17.87 -15.04 -16.25
C GLU A 271 17.14 -15.32 -14.93
N GLN A 272 16.57 -16.52 -14.84
CA GLN A 272 15.87 -16.97 -13.64
C GLN A 272 16.86 -17.44 -12.59
N LEU A 273 16.62 -17.10 -11.32
CA LEU A 273 17.60 -17.35 -10.27
C LEU A 273 17.73 -18.85 -9.93
N PRO A 274 18.96 -19.35 -9.71
CA PRO A 274 19.19 -20.70 -9.20
C PRO A 274 18.54 -20.90 -7.82
N PRO A 275 18.20 -22.16 -7.45
CA PRO A 275 17.52 -22.45 -6.19
C PRO A 275 18.23 -21.92 -4.93
N SER A 276 19.57 -21.90 -4.94
CA SER A 276 20.40 -21.41 -3.82
C SER A 276 20.27 -19.91 -3.59
N TYR A 277 20.38 -19.12 -4.66
CA TYR A 277 20.15 -17.68 -4.59
C TYR A 277 18.70 -17.36 -4.26
N ALA A 278 17.74 -18.08 -4.85
CA ALA A 278 16.32 -17.86 -4.59
C ALA A 278 15.94 -18.19 -3.14
N PHE A 279 16.50 -19.26 -2.54
CA PHE A 279 16.29 -19.60 -1.13
C PHE A 279 16.86 -18.54 -0.19
N LYS A 280 18.10 -18.09 -0.44
CA LYS A 280 18.72 -17.01 0.33
C LYS A 280 17.91 -15.70 0.22
N ARG A 281 17.47 -15.36 -0.99
CA ARG A 281 16.66 -14.16 -1.26
C ARG A 281 15.32 -14.21 -0.53
N ALA A 282 14.66 -15.38 -0.49
CA ALA A 282 13.41 -15.53 0.24
C ALA A 282 13.59 -15.17 1.73
N LEU A 283 14.65 -15.67 2.37
CA LEU A 283 14.96 -15.30 3.76
C LEU A 283 15.36 -13.83 3.89
N GLN A 284 16.10 -13.26 2.94
CA GLN A 284 16.46 -11.82 2.95
C GLN A 284 15.23 -10.93 2.86
N LEU A 285 14.29 -11.21 1.97
CA LEU A 285 13.05 -10.46 1.82
C LEU A 285 12.16 -10.56 3.06
N LEU A 286 12.01 -11.76 3.62
CA LEU A 286 11.27 -11.92 4.88
C LEU A 286 11.96 -11.18 6.03
N SER A 287 13.30 -11.19 6.06
CA SER A 287 14.09 -10.49 7.09
C SER A 287 14.06 -8.97 6.96
N SER A 288 13.93 -8.45 5.74
CA SER A 288 13.81 -7.01 5.47
C SER A 288 12.41 -6.46 5.71
N GLY A 289 11.48 -7.31 6.17
CA GLY A 289 10.14 -6.89 6.57
C GLY A 289 9.11 -6.91 5.45
N LEU A 290 9.25 -7.79 4.43
CA LEU A 290 8.30 -7.89 3.31
C LEU A 290 6.82 -7.89 3.73
N PHE A 291 6.49 -8.51 4.87
CA PHE A 291 5.12 -8.59 5.38
C PHE A 291 4.87 -7.77 6.64
N LEU A 292 5.78 -6.86 7.01
CA LEU A 292 5.55 -5.94 8.12
C LEU A 292 4.60 -4.79 7.72
N PRO A 293 3.95 -4.14 8.71
CA PRO A 293 3.12 -2.97 8.46
C PRO A 293 3.93 -1.87 7.77
N GLY A 294 3.34 -1.24 6.76
CA GLY A 294 4.05 -0.23 5.96
C GLY A 294 4.92 -0.79 4.85
N PHE A 295 4.82 -2.09 4.52
CA PHE A 295 5.40 -2.64 3.29
C PHE A 295 4.34 -3.09 2.28
N ASN A 296 4.65 -3.09 0.98
CA ASN A 296 3.72 -3.52 -0.08
C ASN A 296 3.45 -5.03 -0.05
N GLY A 297 4.40 -5.82 0.45
CA GLY A 297 4.37 -7.28 0.41
C GLY A 297 4.24 -7.84 -1.00
N LEU A 298 3.52 -8.96 -1.13
CA LEU A 298 3.33 -9.63 -2.42
C LEU A 298 1.94 -9.33 -2.99
N TYR A 299 1.93 -8.92 -4.25
CA TYR A 299 0.71 -8.72 -5.02
C TYR A 299 -0.01 -10.05 -5.30
N ASP A 300 -1.30 -10.11 -4.96
CA ASP A 300 -2.15 -11.24 -5.35
C ASP A 300 -2.78 -10.97 -6.74
N PRO A 301 -2.47 -11.77 -7.77
CA PRO A 301 -3.02 -11.60 -9.12
C PRO A 301 -4.55 -11.75 -9.21
N PHE A 302 -5.21 -12.28 -8.18
CA PHE A 302 -6.66 -12.50 -8.14
C PHE A 302 -7.43 -11.54 -7.24
N SER A 303 -6.75 -10.56 -6.65
CA SER A 303 -7.38 -9.51 -5.87
C SER A 303 -7.97 -8.44 -6.78
N ASP A 304 -9.15 -7.91 -6.43
CA ASP A 304 -9.79 -6.86 -7.22
C ASP A 304 -8.89 -5.61 -7.22
N THR A 305 -8.70 -5.00 -8.38
CA THR A 305 -7.74 -3.90 -8.63
C THR A 305 -8.06 -2.59 -7.90
N ASN A 306 -9.15 -2.55 -7.10
CA ASN A 306 -9.76 -1.32 -6.60
C ASN A 306 -9.66 -1.09 -5.09
N MET A 307 -8.76 -1.73 -4.33
CA MET A 307 -8.57 -1.36 -2.91
C MET A 307 -7.24 -1.85 -2.33
N HIS A 308 -6.69 -1.11 -1.36
CA HIS A 308 -5.57 -1.52 -0.49
C HIS A 308 -5.82 -2.78 0.36
N SER A 309 -6.98 -3.44 0.19
CA SER A 309 -7.30 -4.78 0.70
C SER A 309 -6.69 -5.93 -0.12
N SER A 310 -5.95 -5.61 -1.19
CA SER A 310 -5.42 -6.55 -2.18
C SER A 310 -4.05 -7.18 -1.83
N ARG A 311 -3.58 -7.00 -0.59
CA ARG A 311 -2.31 -7.58 -0.13
C ARG A 311 -2.53 -8.97 0.46
N SER A 312 -1.87 -9.97 -0.13
CA SER A 312 -2.01 -11.41 0.18
C SER A 312 -1.71 -11.80 1.64
N TYR A 313 -1.03 -10.94 2.42
CA TYR A 313 -0.63 -11.18 3.81
C TYR A 313 -1.50 -10.45 4.86
N THR A 314 -2.50 -9.68 4.43
CA THR A 314 -3.41 -8.93 5.33
C THR A 314 -4.24 -9.81 6.27
N THR A 315 -4.26 -11.12 6.04
CA THR A 315 -4.85 -12.10 6.96
C THR A 315 -4.01 -12.35 8.21
N MET A 316 -2.73 -11.95 8.22
CA MET A 316 -1.84 -12.13 9.37
C MET A 316 -2.00 -11.00 10.40
N THR A 317 -1.99 -11.36 11.68
CA THR A 317 -1.93 -10.40 12.79
C THR A 317 -0.56 -9.72 12.87
N LEU A 318 -0.47 -8.59 13.57
CA LEU A 318 0.80 -7.86 13.75
C LEU A 318 1.85 -8.70 14.49
N GLU A 319 1.43 -9.48 15.48
CA GLU A 319 2.29 -10.40 16.21
C GLU A 319 2.81 -11.53 15.30
N GLU A 320 1.96 -12.06 14.41
CA GLU A 320 2.36 -13.06 13.42
C GLU A 320 3.33 -12.50 12.38
N GLN A 321 3.14 -11.23 11.96
CA GLN A 321 4.04 -10.53 11.04
C GLN A 321 5.42 -10.29 11.66
N ASP A 322 5.47 -9.82 12.91
CA ASP A 322 6.73 -9.67 13.66
C ASP A 322 7.42 -11.02 13.87
N ARG A 323 6.65 -12.03 14.30
CA ARG A 323 7.12 -13.42 14.48
C ARG A 323 7.78 -13.97 13.24
N LEU A 324 7.15 -13.75 12.09
CA LEU A 324 7.67 -14.14 10.79
C LEU A 324 8.99 -13.41 10.46
N CYS A 325 9.06 -12.11 10.72
CA CYS A 325 10.21 -11.27 10.42
C CYS A 325 11.43 -11.63 11.28
N TYR A 326 11.33 -11.61 12.62
CA TYR A 326 12.49 -11.88 13.49
C TYR A 326 12.97 -13.33 13.36
N THR A 327 12.05 -14.28 13.11
CA THR A 327 12.39 -15.68 12.82
C THR A 327 13.22 -15.76 11.55
N SER A 328 12.81 -15.06 10.50
CA SER A 328 13.55 -15.00 9.24
C SER A 328 14.91 -14.35 9.38
N GLN A 329 15.02 -13.25 10.15
CA GLN A 329 16.29 -12.58 10.44
C GLN A 329 17.27 -13.50 11.18
N THR A 330 16.76 -14.24 12.16
CA THR A 330 17.54 -15.23 12.93
C THR A 330 18.01 -16.37 12.01
N LEU A 331 17.11 -16.90 11.17
CA LEU A 331 17.44 -17.96 10.20
C LEU A 331 18.42 -17.49 9.12
N LEU A 332 18.33 -16.24 8.66
CA LEU A 332 19.25 -15.68 7.67
C LEU A 332 20.68 -15.59 8.24
N ARG A 333 20.84 -15.16 9.50
CA ARG A 333 22.14 -15.16 10.19
C ARG A 333 22.65 -16.58 10.41
N ALA A 334 21.77 -17.50 10.82
CA ALA A 334 22.13 -18.91 10.99
C ALA A 334 22.53 -19.58 9.66
N LEU A 335 21.92 -19.20 8.53
CA LEU A 335 22.24 -19.72 7.19
C LEU A 335 23.67 -19.36 6.80
N ALA A 336 24.14 -18.16 7.15
CA ALA A 336 25.50 -17.71 6.88
C ALA A 336 26.56 -18.46 7.70
N ILE A 337 26.21 -18.97 8.88
CA ILE A 337 27.13 -19.66 9.79
C ILE A 337 27.11 -21.18 9.56
N HIS A 338 25.92 -21.76 9.39
CA HIS A 338 25.70 -23.21 9.35
C HIS A 338 24.51 -23.60 8.44
N PRO A 339 24.68 -23.58 7.10
CA PRO A 339 23.58 -23.79 6.16
C PRO A 339 22.90 -25.16 6.27
N LYS A 340 23.65 -26.21 6.60
CA LYS A 340 23.12 -27.57 6.78
C LYS A 340 22.16 -27.70 7.97
N TYR A 341 22.30 -26.84 8.98
CA TYR A 341 21.43 -26.82 10.16
C TYR A 341 20.09 -26.18 9.80
N VAL A 342 20.13 -25.03 9.11
CA VAL A 342 18.92 -24.33 8.65
C VAL A 342 18.09 -25.19 7.69
N LEU A 343 18.76 -25.97 6.83
CA LEU A 343 18.10 -26.92 5.92
C LEU A 343 17.69 -28.24 6.59
N GLY A 344 18.00 -28.46 7.87
CA GLY A 344 17.59 -29.64 8.62
C GLY A 344 18.31 -30.94 8.22
N ILE A 345 19.50 -30.83 7.62
CA ILE A 345 20.38 -31.97 7.31
C ILE A 345 21.19 -32.36 8.54
N GLU A 346 21.67 -31.37 9.29
CA GLU A 346 22.40 -31.57 10.54
C GLU A 346 21.58 -31.04 11.72
N HIS A 347 21.52 -31.82 12.79
CA HIS A 347 20.87 -31.40 14.03
C HIS A 347 21.78 -30.46 14.83
N GLY A 348 21.18 -29.51 15.54
CA GLY A 348 21.91 -28.55 16.34
C GLY A 348 21.07 -28.05 17.52
N PRO A 349 21.60 -27.10 18.31
CA PRO A 349 20.88 -26.52 19.43
C PRO A 349 19.62 -25.78 18.96
N ASP A 350 18.65 -25.58 19.86
CA ASP A 350 17.53 -24.70 19.58
C ASP A 350 18.02 -23.25 19.57
N ILE A 351 18.13 -22.67 18.37
CA ILE A 351 18.64 -21.31 18.18
C ILE A 351 17.70 -20.23 18.73
N PHE A 352 16.45 -20.56 19.07
CA PHE A 352 15.46 -19.62 19.60
C PHE A 352 15.36 -19.65 21.13
N ALA A 353 15.94 -20.66 21.79
CA ALA A 353 15.86 -20.79 23.24
C ALA A 353 16.76 -19.81 24.01
N GLY A 354 17.78 -19.25 23.36
CA GLY A 354 18.73 -18.30 23.94
C GLY A 354 20.10 -18.33 23.26
N PRO A 355 21.13 -17.68 23.84
CA PRO A 355 22.48 -17.71 23.30
C PRO A 355 23.03 -19.13 23.21
N CYS A 356 23.46 -19.55 22.02
CA CYS A 356 23.99 -20.88 21.76
C CYS A 356 25.30 -20.83 20.94
N GLN A 357 26.10 -21.89 20.95
CA GLN A 357 27.21 -22.01 20.00
C GLN A 357 26.73 -22.69 18.71
N LEU A 358 26.84 -21.99 17.58
CA LEU A 358 26.52 -22.50 16.26
C LEU A 358 27.80 -22.50 15.40
N ASN A 359 28.26 -23.69 14.99
CA ASN A 359 29.51 -23.87 14.23
C ASN A 359 30.75 -23.16 14.85
N GLY A 360 30.84 -23.14 16.19
CA GLY A 360 31.92 -22.45 16.91
C GLY A 360 31.76 -20.93 17.07
N VAL A 361 30.65 -20.35 16.58
CA VAL A 361 30.31 -18.93 16.75
C VAL A 361 29.25 -18.77 17.84
N LEU A 362 29.41 -17.80 18.75
CA LEU A 362 28.36 -17.43 19.69
C LEU A 362 27.20 -16.78 18.93
N PHE A 363 26.05 -17.44 18.96
CA PHE A 363 24.84 -17.06 18.24
C PHE A 363 23.75 -16.65 19.22
N THR A 364 23.23 -15.43 19.07
CA THR A 364 22.10 -14.92 19.86
C THR A 364 20.90 -14.69 18.93
N PRO A 365 19.70 -15.24 19.23
CA PRO A 365 18.50 -15.00 18.44
C PRO A 365 18.06 -13.54 18.50
N ASN A 366 17.26 -13.12 17.52
CA ASN A 366 16.52 -11.86 17.64
C ASN A 366 15.33 -12.06 18.58
N GLU A 367 15.02 -11.04 19.38
CA GLU A 367 13.91 -11.05 20.32
C GLU A 367 12.63 -10.50 19.65
N PRO A 368 11.45 -11.01 20.04
CA PRO A 368 10.18 -10.45 19.60
C PRO A 368 9.99 -9.03 20.12
N ILE A 369 9.26 -8.21 19.38
CA ILE A 369 8.84 -6.90 19.88
C ILE A 369 7.74 -7.11 20.93
N VAL A 370 7.87 -6.48 22.10
CA VAL A 370 6.84 -6.55 23.15
C VAL A 370 5.63 -5.72 22.71
N PHE A 371 4.52 -6.39 22.44
CA PHE A 371 3.23 -5.76 22.19
C PHE A 371 2.51 -5.56 23.54
N ASP A 372 2.32 -4.31 23.98
CA ASP A 372 1.68 -4.04 25.26
C ASP A 372 0.16 -4.34 25.19
N THR A 373 -0.30 -5.32 25.96
CA THR A 373 -1.68 -5.82 25.93
C THR A 373 -2.68 -4.90 26.63
N GLU A 374 -2.23 -3.93 27.42
CA GLU A 374 -3.11 -2.91 28.02
C GLU A 374 -3.26 -1.64 27.17
N SER A 375 -2.48 -1.54 26.08
CA SER A 375 -2.54 -0.42 25.15
C SER A 375 -2.51 -0.90 23.70
N ASN A 376 -3.53 -1.67 23.28
CA ASN A 376 -3.83 -1.94 21.86
C ASN A 376 -2.62 -2.20 20.94
N GLY A 377 -1.53 -2.83 21.42
CA GLY A 377 -0.41 -3.26 20.58
C GLY A 377 0.60 -2.18 20.15
N TYR A 378 1.03 -1.28 21.03
CA TYR A 378 2.22 -0.44 20.80
C TYR A 378 3.41 -0.90 21.65
N PRO A 379 4.65 -0.91 21.12
CA PRO A 379 5.84 -1.13 21.93
C PRO A 379 6.15 0.10 22.79
N ILE A 380 6.52 -0.16 24.04
CA ILE A 380 6.94 0.84 25.01
C ILE A 380 8.28 1.42 24.56
N ASN A 381 8.32 2.73 24.36
CA ASN A 381 9.56 3.51 24.33
C ASN A 381 10.24 3.39 25.71
N ASP A 382 11.18 2.46 25.86
CA ASP A 382 12.23 2.64 26.85
C ASP A 382 13.21 3.68 26.30
N GLY A 383 12.88 4.93 26.61
CA GLY A 383 13.79 6.04 26.46
C GLY A 383 14.98 5.82 27.37
N GLN A 384 16.08 5.33 26.80
CA GLN A 384 17.45 5.77 27.09
C GLN A 384 18.45 5.01 26.21
N GLN A 385 19.03 5.74 25.25
CA GLN A 385 20.34 5.58 24.60
C GLN A 385 20.27 5.65 23.07
N GLN A 386 20.20 6.88 22.55
CA GLN A 386 21.00 7.27 21.39
C GLN A 386 21.07 8.80 21.31
N THR A 387 21.97 9.35 22.12
CA THR A 387 22.59 10.65 21.86
C THR A 387 24.07 10.35 21.67
N MET A 388 24.70 11.00 20.69
CA MET A 388 26.14 10.97 20.31
C MET A 388 26.49 10.03 19.15
N LEU A 389 26.43 10.56 17.92
CA LEU A 389 27.49 10.44 16.90
C LEU A 389 27.14 11.24 15.62
N VAL A 390 27.14 12.58 15.71
CA VAL A 390 27.49 13.44 14.58
C VAL A 390 28.22 14.66 15.15
N ASP A 391 29.52 14.52 15.34
CA ASP A 391 30.48 15.62 15.32
C ASP A 391 31.86 15.01 15.00
N ILE A 392 32.67 15.78 14.27
CA ILE A 392 33.98 15.46 13.65
C ILE A 392 33.85 15.14 12.14
N ILE A 393 33.72 16.19 11.33
CA ILE A 393 34.77 16.74 10.44
C ILE A 393 34.19 18.02 9.80
N MET A 394 34.52 19.17 10.39
CA MET A 394 34.68 20.42 9.67
C MET A 394 35.96 21.08 10.18
N SER A 395 37.07 20.75 9.53
CA SER A 395 38.27 21.59 9.53
C SER A 395 39.13 21.18 8.35
N HIS A 396 38.94 21.85 7.22
CA HIS A 396 40.04 22.39 6.43
C HIS A 396 39.46 23.47 5.52
N THR A 397 39.60 24.70 6.00
CA THR A 397 39.67 25.89 5.16
C THR A 397 40.82 25.74 4.19
N ASP A 398 40.58 26.01 2.91
CA ASP A 398 41.58 26.67 2.08
C ASP A 398 40.91 27.83 1.35
N ASN A 399 41.38 29.02 1.69
CA ASN A 399 41.17 30.25 0.95
C ASN A 399 42.01 30.18 -0.33
N THR A 400 41.38 30.45 -1.46
CA THR A 400 42.03 31.24 -2.53
C THR A 400 41.01 32.19 -3.10
N ASP A 401 41.22 33.48 -2.83
CA ASP A 401 40.65 34.59 -3.58
C ASP A 401 41.04 34.47 -5.05
N THR A 402 40.03 34.49 -5.93
CA THR A 402 40.11 35.19 -7.22
C THR A 402 38.69 35.57 -7.64
N ASP A 403 38.44 36.88 -7.67
CA ASP A 403 37.29 37.50 -8.33
C ASP A 403 37.21 37.09 -9.81
N VAL A 404 36.09 36.45 -10.19
CA VAL A 404 35.47 36.61 -11.51
C VAL A 404 33.95 36.54 -11.33
N ALA A 405 33.27 37.64 -11.69
CA ALA A 405 31.82 37.72 -11.72
C ALA A 405 31.21 36.79 -12.78
N THR A 406 30.41 35.82 -12.34
CA THR A 406 29.44 35.11 -13.19
C THR A 406 28.03 35.45 -12.69
N GLY A 407 27.22 36.06 -13.56
CA GLY A 407 25.90 36.62 -13.24
C GLY A 407 24.79 35.57 -13.10
N GLU A 408 24.85 34.79 -12.03
CA GLU A 408 23.81 33.84 -11.61
C GLU A 408 23.17 34.32 -10.30
N TYR A 409 21.83 34.27 -10.22
CA TYR A 409 21.10 34.61 -8.98
C TYR A 409 21.44 33.62 -7.86
N ARG A 410 21.64 34.11 -6.63
CA ARG A 410 21.80 33.27 -5.44
C ARG A 410 20.57 33.37 -4.55
N PHE A 411 20.13 32.25 -4.03
CA PHE A 411 18.94 32.17 -3.19
C PHE A 411 19.26 31.69 -1.78
N GLN A 412 18.65 32.32 -0.78
CA GLN A 412 18.74 31.90 0.62
C GLN A 412 17.35 31.71 1.21
N VAL A 413 17.17 30.63 1.98
CA VAL A 413 15.91 30.32 2.64
C VAL A 413 15.66 31.28 3.80
N ILE A 414 14.44 31.77 3.91
CA ILE A 414 13.95 32.52 5.07
C ILE A 414 12.97 31.63 5.81
N GLU A 415 13.26 31.34 7.08
CA GLU A 415 12.31 30.66 7.99
C GLU A 415 11.19 31.63 8.38
N LYS A 416 10.22 31.81 7.48
CA LYS A 416 8.96 32.53 7.75
C LYS A 416 7.86 31.51 8.01
N LYS A 417 7.17 31.66 9.14
CA LYS A 417 5.93 30.93 9.43
C LYS A 417 4.74 31.67 8.81
N PHE A 418 3.97 30.99 7.97
CA PHE A 418 2.79 31.58 7.32
C PHE A 418 1.57 31.34 8.21
N GLU A 419 1.02 32.38 8.85
CA GLU A 419 -0.04 32.19 9.85
C GLU A 419 -1.37 31.72 9.22
N THR A 420 -1.60 32.01 7.94
CA THR A 420 -2.81 31.56 7.23
C THR A 420 -2.71 30.11 6.72
N ILE A 421 -1.50 29.56 6.60
CA ILE A 421 -1.25 28.21 6.06
C ILE A 421 -0.78 27.25 7.17
N ASP A 422 0.21 27.65 7.96
CA ASP A 422 0.83 26.89 9.06
C ASP A 422 0.35 27.32 10.45
N GLY A 423 -0.28 28.50 10.55
CA GLY A 423 -0.76 29.05 11.81
C GLY A 423 -2.13 28.54 12.24
N LYS A 424 -2.74 29.26 13.19
CA LYS A 424 -4.06 28.93 13.75
C LYS A 424 -5.23 29.50 12.95
N GLN A 425 -4.99 30.54 12.12
CA GLN A 425 -6.05 31.38 11.56
C GLN A 425 -7.04 30.62 10.67
N ASN A 426 -6.56 29.73 9.79
CA ASN A 426 -7.39 28.91 8.91
C ASN A 426 -7.27 27.41 9.20
N ARG A 427 -6.74 27.06 10.38
CA ARG A 427 -6.36 25.68 10.71
C ARG A 427 -7.56 24.74 10.55
N ASP A 428 -8.70 25.09 11.14
CA ASP A 428 -9.86 24.21 11.17
C ASP A 428 -10.44 23.98 9.77
N SER A 429 -10.54 25.04 8.96
CA SER A 429 -10.96 24.95 7.56
C SER A 429 -10.00 24.10 6.72
N LEU A 430 -8.68 24.33 6.82
CA LEU A 430 -7.69 23.56 6.05
C LEU A 430 -7.61 22.08 6.47
N ILE A 431 -7.85 21.77 7.75
CA ILE A 431 -7.97 20.39 8.24
C ILE A 431 -9.22 19.76 7.66
N LYS A 432 -10.36 20.45 7.77
CA LYS A 432 -11.65 19.99 7.29
C LYS A 432 -11.63 19.73 5.78
N TRP A 433 -10.95 20.57 5.00
CA TRP A 433 -10.81 20.41 3.55
C TRP A 433 -9.67 19.46 3.14
N GLY A 434 -8.97 18.84 4.10
CA GLY A 434 -7.90 17.88 3.82
C GLY A 434 -6.66 18.48 3.13
N MET A 435 -6.45 19.80 3.25
CA MET A 435 -5.34 20.53 2.63
C MET A 435 -4.22 20.87 3.62
N ARG A 436 -4.50 20.82 4.93
CA ARG A 436 -3.51 21.07 5.97
C ARG A 436 -2.38 20.03 5.90
N GLY A 437 -1.13 20.48 5.96
CA GLY A 437 0.06 19.63 5.84
C GLY A 437 0.49 19.37 4.38
N LYS A 438 -0.46 19.42 3.43
CA LYS A 438 -0.24 19.29 1.98
C LYS A 438 0.07 20.63 1.31
N LEU A 439 -0.67 21.67 1.69
CA LEU A 439 -0.43 23.05 1.28
C LEU A 439 0.76 23.61 2.07
N ARG A 440 1.80 24.07 1.37
CA ARG A 440 3.02 24.62 1.98
C ARG A 440 3.43 25.92 1.31
N ALA A 441 3.97 26.83 2.11
CA ALA A 441 4.59 28.05 1.62
C ALA A 441 6.04 28.13 2.12
N ASN A 442 6.97 28.36 1.20
CA ASN A 442 8.38 28.58 1.49
C ASN A 442 8.78 29.99 1.01
N MET A 443 9.68 30.64 1.75
CA MET A 443 10.14 31.98 1.43
C MET A 443 11.65 31.98 1.20
N TYR A 444 12.08 32.71 0.18
CA TYR A 444 13.48 32.88 -0.19
C TYR A 444 13.80 34.35 -0.44
N ILE A 445 15.06 34.74 -0.24
CA ILE A 445 15.61 36.04 -0.65
C ILE A 445 16.64 35.85 -1.75
N PHE A 446 16.73 36.83 -2.66
CA PHE A 446 17.68 36.83 -3.77
C PHE A 446 18.51 38.11 -3.85
N ASP A 447 19.70 38.02 -4.41
CA ASP A 447 20.77 39.03 -4.32
C ASP A 447 20.78 40.06 -5.46
N GLN A 448 20.25 39.72 -6.64
CA GLN A 448 20.23 40.58 -7.84
C GLN A 448 18.86 41.19 -8.14
N PRO A 449 18.74 42.29 -8.93
CA PRO A 449 17.45 42.90 -9.25
C PRO A 449 16.64 42.05 -10.24
N PHE A 450 15.39 41.74 -9.89
CA PHE A 450 14.47 40.99 -10.75
C PHE A 450 13.87 41.86 -11.86
N GLN A 451 13.79 41.31 -13.08
CA GLN A 451 13.15 41.95 -14.23
C GLN A 451 12.15 40.97 -14.87
N GLU A 452 10.90 41.39 -15.03
CA GLU A 452 9.78 40.51 -15.44
C GLU A 452 9.99 39.83 -16.80
N TYR A 453 10.60 40.51 -17.78
CA TYR A 453 10.85 39.91 -19.10
C TYR A 453 11.83 38.72 -19.06
N ASN A 454 12.62 38.61 -17.98
CA ASN A 454 13.53 37.50 -17.72
C ASN A 454 12.97 36.49 -16.71
N ALA A 455 11.66 36.54 -16.40
CA ALA A 455 11.04 35.68 -15.38
C ALA A 455 11.34 34.18 -15.60
N ARG A 456 11.30 33.69 -16.84
CA ARG A 456 11.64 32.29 -17.13
C ARG A 456 13.07 31.94 -16.75
N LYS A 457 14.04 32.81 -17.07
CA LYS A 457 15.45 32.61 -16.74
C LYS A 457 15.66 32.63 -15.22
N PHE A 458 15.05 33.59 -14.54
CA PHE A 458 15.08 33.70 -13.08
C PHE A 458 14.52 32.44 -12.39
N ILE A 459 13.36 31.95 -12.84
CA ILE A 459 12.73 30.75 -12.29
C ILE A 459 13.61 29.51 -12.55
N LEU A 460 14.21 29.40 -13.73
CA LEU A 460 15.12 28.29 -14.04
C LEU A 460 16.38 28.31 -13.15
N GLU A 461 16.95 29.48 -12.89
CA GLU A 461 18.09 29.63 -11.98
C GLU A 461 17.70 29.32 -10.53
N PHE A 462 16.50 29.74 -10.09
CA PHE A 462 15.96 29.37 -8.78
C PHE A 462 15.92 27.85 -8.57
N PHE A 463 15.44 27.11 -9.57
CA PHE A 463 15.35 25.65 -9.51
C PHE A 463 16.69 24.91 -9.70
N LYS A 464 17.77 25.63 -10.06
CA LYS A 464 19.13 25.09 -10.15
C LYS A 464 19.98 25.43 -8.93
N ASP A 465 19.55 26.36 -8.09
CA ASP A 465 20.28 26.79 -6.90
C ASP A 465 20.36 25.65 -5.86
N PRO A 466 21.57 25.28 -5.38
CA PRO A 466 21.73 24.20 -4.42
C PRO A 466 20.97 24.38 -3.10
N ASN A 467 20.83 25.62 -2.62
CA ASN A 467 20.08 25.88 -1.40
C ASN A 467 18.61 25.56 -1.63
N VAL A 468 18.03 26.02 -2.76
CA VAL A 468 16.65 25.71 -3.13
C VAL A 468 16.43 24.20 -3.30
N LEU A 469 17.35 23.49 -3.95
CA LEU A 469 17.25 22.03 -4.11
C LEU A 469 17.25 21.28 -2.77
N SER A 470 17.95 21.81 -1.76
CA SER A 470 18.05 21.23 -0.42
C SER A 470 16.92 21.63 0.53
N THR A 471 16.19 22.73 0.26
CA THR A 471 15.15 23.26 1.16
C THR A 471 13.74 23.15 0.62
N LEU A 472 13.56 23.21 -0.71
CA LEU A 472 12.26 23.09 -1.34
C LEU A 472 11.80 21.63 -1.30
N LYS A 473 10.68 21.39 -0.63
CA LYS A 473 10.16 20.03 -0.43
C LYS A 473 9.15 19.68 -1.51
N MET A 474 9.19 18.44 -1.94
CA MET A 474 8.18 17.83 -2.78
C MET A 474 7.64 16.58 -2.10
N PHE A 475 6.40 16.24 -2.42
CA PHE A 475 5.82 15.02 -1.91
C PHE A 475 6.18 13.87 -2.85
N SER A 476 6.95 12.91 -2.34
CA SER A 476 7.33 11.72 -3.11
C SER A 476 6.13 10.80 -3.29
N LYS A 477 6.13 9.96 -4.34
CA LYS A 477 5.19 8.84 -4.44
C LYS A 477 5.37 7.79 -3.32
N SER A 478 6.53 7.82 -2.64
CA SER A 478 6.77 7.07 -1.41
C SER A 478 6.12 7.70 -0.18
N GLY A 479 5.49 8.86 -0.35
CA GLY A 479 4.69 9.57 0.62
C GLY A 479 5.45 10.28 1.75
N GLU A 480 6.76 10.42 1.57
CA GLU A 480 7.62 11.27 2.39
C GLU A 480 7.83 12.64 1.74
N TRP A 481 8.07 13.64 2.60
CA TRP A 481 8.55 14.94 2.17
C TRP A 481 10.04 14.85 1.85
N ILE A 482 10.38 14.74 0.58
CA ILE A 482 11.76 14.77 0.10
C ILE A 482 12.12 16.18 -0.35
N CYS A 483 13.39 16.54 -0.28
CA CYS A 483 13.88 17.74 -0.94
C CYS A 483 13.88 17.52 -2.45
N LEU A 484 13.71 18.59 -3.24
CA LEU A 484 13.59 18.50 -4.70
C LEU A 484 14.72 17.66 -5.29
N GLY A 485 15.96 17.89 -4.82
CA GLY A 485 17.13 16.98 -4.92
C GLY A 485 17.62 16.60 -6.33
N GLN A 486 16.77 16.76 -7.34
CA GLN A 486 16.97 16.48 -8.74
C GLN A 486 17.20 17.79 -9.47
N VAL A 487 18.22 17.83 -10.32
CA VAL A 487 18.53 18.99 -11.14
C VAL A 487 17.38 19.23 -12.13
N VAL A 488 16.86 20.45 -12.13
CA VAL A 488 15.78 20.88 -13.02
C VAL A 488 16.40 21.31 -14.35
N HIS A 489 15.99 20.67 -15.45
CA HIS A 489 16.56 20.95 -16.77
C HIS A 489 15.82 22.07 -17.50
N ASP A 490 14.50 22.14 -17.36
CA ASP A 490 13.67 23.20 -17.95
C ASP A 490 12.42 23.46 -17.10
N VAL A 491 11.75 24.58 -17.33
CA VAL A 491 10.53 25.01 -16.62
C VAL A 491 9.45 25.46 -17.61
N ARG A 492 8.20 25.05 -17.35
CA ARG A 492 7.01 25.65 -17.98
C ARG A 492 6.44 26.66 -17.01
N ILE A 493 6.19 27.87 -17.50
CA ILE A 493 5.65 28.96 -16.71
C ILE A 493 4.38 29.49 -17.37
N GLU A 494 3.38 29.77 -16.55
CA GLU A 494 2.17 30.49 -16.94
C GLU A 494 2.02 31.69 -16.00
N GLN A 495 2.00 32.90 -16.55
CA GLN A 495 1.83 34.12 -15.77
C GLN A 495 0.34 34.32 -15.46
N LEU A 496 0.03 34.49 -14.18
CA LEU A 496 -1.34 34.73 -13.71
C LEU A 496 -1.61 36.23 -13.54
N SER A 497 -2.85 36.62 -13.77
CA SER A 497 -3.31 37.98 -13.54
C SER A 497 -3.57 38.22 -12.05
N THR A 498 -3.30 39.45 -11.59
CA THR A 498 -3.55 39.89 -10.21
C THR A 498 -4.24 41.26 -10.21
N ASN A 499 -5.23 41.44 -11.09
CA ASN A 499 -5.91 42.72 -11.27
C ASN A 499 -7.09 42.87 -10.30
N ILE A 500 -7.63 41.76 -9.80
CA ILE A 500 -8.77 41.76 -8.88
C ILE A 500 -8.30 42.06 -7.46
N LEU A 501 -8.86 43.12 -6.87
CA LEU A 501 -8.55 43.59 -5.51
C LEU A 501 -9.71 43.42 -4.52
N SER A 502 -10.89 43.03 -5.00
CA SER A 502 -12.14 42.93 -4.23
C SER A 502 -12.72 41.52 -4.31
N LEU A 503 -13.29 41.06 -3.20
CA LEU A 503 -14.05 39.80 -3.18
C LEU A 503 -15.38 39.90 -3.93
N GLU A 504 -15.85 41.11 -4.25
CA GLU A 504 -17.05 41.36 -5.07
C GLU A 504 -16.98 40.65 -6.43
N PHE A 505 -15.77 40.29 -6.86
CA PHE A 505 -15.56 39.42 -8.01
C PHE A 505 -16.37 38.11 -7.96
N PHE A 506 -16.60 37.57 -6.76
CA PHE A 506 -17.39 36.36 -6.53
C PHE A 506 -18.89 36.62 -6.31
N ASP A 507 -19.34 37.88 -6.26
CA ASP A 507 -20.76 38.22 -6.07
C ASP A 507 -21.63 37.66 -7.20
N ARG A 508 -21.04 37.47 -8.39
CA ARG A 508 -21.67 36.79 -9.53
C ARG A 508 -22.20 35.38 -9.20
N LEU A 509 -21.66 34.70 -8.18
CA LEU A 509 -22.18 33.41 -7.70
C LEU A 509 -23.56 33.54 -7.04
N PHE A 510 -23.83 34.68 -6.42
CA PHE A 510 -25.14 35.02 -5.86
C PHE A 510 -26.10 35.46 -6.98
N ASP A 511 -25.64 36.34 -7.88
CA ASP A 511 -26.44 36.84 -9.01
C ASP A 511 -26.97 35.71 -9.91
N ASN A 512 -26.14 34.68 -10.13
CA ASN A 512 -26.48 33.52 -10.96
C ASN A 512 -27.13 32.36 -10.16
N LYS A 513 -27.54 32.59 -8.91
CA LYS A 513 -28.28 31.63 -8.06
C LYS A 513 -27.53 30.30 -7.80
N ILE A 514 -26.20 30.34 -7.81
CA ILE A 514 -25.35 29.23 -7.35
C ILE A 514 -25.32 29.19 -5.83
N VAL A 515 -25.31 30.38 -5.22
CA VAL A 515 -25.41 30.58 -3.78
C VAL A 515 -26.69 31.34 -3.45
N ARG A 516 -27.36 30.96 -2.37
CA ARG A 516 -28.55 31.67 -1.89
C ARG A 516 -28.16 33.00 -1.24
N GLU A 517 -28.81 34.09 -1.64
CA GLU A 517 -28.65 35.43 -1.06
C GLU A 517 -28.86 35.44 0.46
N THR A 518 -29.78 34.61 0.95
CA THR A 518 -30.06 34.45 2.38
C THR A 518 -29.30 33.25 2.95
N GLY A 519 -28.34 33.53 3.81
CA GLY A 519 -27.55 32.51 4.53
C GLY A 519 -26.34 31.96 3.78
N GLY A 520 -26.10 32.35 2.52
CA GLY A 520 -24.88 31.96 1.79
C GLY A 520 -24.78 30.47 1.45
N TYR A 521 -25.90 29.75 1.48
CA TYR A 521 -25.96 28.32 1.20
C TYR A 521 -25.73 28.00 -0.27
N ILE A 522 -24.82 27.05 -0.53
CA ILE A 522 -24.48 26.57 -1.86
C ILE A 522 -25.58 25.61 -2.35
N ARG A 523 -26.05 25.82 -3.58
CA ARG A 523 -27.08 24.99 -4.19
C ARG A 523 -26.53 23.58 -4.49
N LYS A 524 -27.17 22.55 -3.93
CA LYS A 524 -26.83 21.15 -4.20
C LYS A 524 -27.30 20.71 -5.59
N CYS A 525 -26.61 19.74 -6.17
CA CYS A 525 -26.95 19.10 -7.44
C CYS A 525 -26.91 17.57 -7.30
N ILE A 526 -27.29 16.85 -8.35
CA ILE A 526 -27.12 15.40 -8.42
C ILE A 526 -25.62 15.09 -8.40
N GLU A 527 -25.23 14.03 -7.70
CA GLU A 527 -23.85 13.59 -7.59
C GLU A 527 -23.30 13.18 -8.96
N GLU A 528 -22.24 13.86 -9.38
CA GLU A 528 -21.49 13.58 -10.59
C GLU A 528 -20.01 13.39 -10.24
N TYR A 529 -19.30 12.61 -11.05
CA TYR A 529 -17.89 12.30 -10.83
C TYR A 529 -17.06 12.92 -11.95
N LYS A 530 -16.06 13.73 -11.60
CA LYS A 530 -15.06 14.24 -12.55
C LYS A 530 -13.67 14.02 -11.94
N ASP A 531 -12.88 13.17 -12.58
CA ASP A 531 -11.63 12.64 -12.05
C ASP A 531 -11.83 12.00 -10.66
N GLU A 532 -11.06 12.44 -9.65
CA GLU A 532 -11.15 11.99 -8.25
C GLU A 532 -12.14 12.82 -7.41
N PHE A 533 -12.88 13.76 -8.01
CA PHE A 533 -13.82 14.64 -7.29
C PHE A 533 -15.26 14.15 -7.38
N ILE A 534 -15.92 14.09 -6.22
CA ILE A 534 -17.37 13.96 -6.11
C ILE A 534 -18.00 15.35 -6.12
N ILE A 535 -18.78 15.64 -7.16
CA ILE A 535 -19.45 16.92 -7.39
C ILE A 535 -20.90 16.79 -6.93
N SER A 536 -21.21 17.36 -5.77
CA SER A 536 -22.54 17.35 -5.15
C SER A 536 -23.21 18.73 -5.09
N ASP A 537 -22.57 19.77 -5.64
CA ASP A 537 -23.12 21.12 -5.69
C ASP A 537 -22.75 21.92 -6.94
N GLU A 538 -23.56 22.94 -7.21
CA GLU A 538 -23.43 23.82 -8.38
C GLU A 538 -22.14 24.64 -8.36
N LEU A 539 -21.55 24.90 -7.18
CA LEU A 539 -20.30 25.64 -7.08
C LEU A 539 -19.14 24.85 -7.69
N ARG A 540 -19.00 23.57 -7.36
CA ARG A 540 -17.96 22.72 -7.95
C ARG A 540 -18.18 22.46 -9.44
N LYS A 541 -19.45 22.43 -9.90
CA LYS A 541 -19.78 22.39 -11.33
C LYS A 541 -19.20 23.57 -12.09
N VAL A 542 -19.44 24.79 -11.61
CA VAL A 542 -18.89 26.03 -12.21
C VAL A 542 -17.35 26.01 -12.27
N LEU A 543 -16.71 25.40 -11.27
CA LEU A 543 -15.25 25.41 -11.13
C LEU A 543 -14.51 24.41 -12.04
N ILE A 544 -15.06 23.22 -12.28
CA ILE A 544 -14.37 22.15 -13.04
C ILE A 544 -15.12 21.74 -14.32
N MET A 545 -16.45 21.77 -14.36
CA MET A 545 -17.21 21.14 -15.44
C MET A 545 -17.47 22.12 -16.60
N ASP A 546 -16.57 22.10 -17.58
CA ASP A 546 -16.61 22.85 -18.84
C ASP A 546 -17.75 22.46 -19.78
N GLU A 547 -18.40 21.33 -19.55
CA GLU A 547 -19.54 20.84 -20.34
C GLU A 547 -20.87 21.53 -20.00
N PHE A 548 -20.94 22.29 -18.90
CA PHE A 548 -22.16 22.96 -18.44
C PHE A 548 -22.12 24.46 -18.72
N ASP A 549 -23.27 25.02 -19.11
CA ASP A 549 -23.45 26.47 -19.36
C ASP A 549 -23.07 27.34 -18.16
N THR A 550 -23.09 26.79 -16.94
CA THR A 550 -22.71 27.50 -15.72
C THR A 550 -21.19 27.76 -15.63
N TYR A 551 -20.37 27.05 -16.41
CA TYR A 551 -18.92 27.25 -16.49
C TYR A 551 -18.57 28.63 -17.07
N ASP A 552 -19.32 29.11 -18.07
CA ASP A 552 -19.02 30.37 -18.77
C ASP A 552 -19.30 31.63 -17.94
N MET A 553 -19.78 31.47 -16.70
CA MET A 553 -19.95 32.54 -15.71
C MET A 553 -18.64 33.30 -15.38
N PHE A 554 -17.51 32.60 -15.47
CA PHE A 554 -16.19 33.20 -15.36
C PHE A 554 -15.51 33.10 -16.71
N SER A 555 -15.16 34.27 -17.29
CA SER A 555 -14.46 34.34 -18.58
C SER A 555 -13.07 33.70 -18.49
N GLU A 556 -12.45 33.40 -19.63
CA GLU A 556 -11.09 32.86 -19.65
C GLU A 556 -10.07 33.78 -18.94
N ASN A 557 -10.28 35.10 -19.00
CA ASN A 557 -9.44 36.06 -18.30
C ASN A 557 -9.69 36.03 -16.79
N ASP A 558 -10.94 35.91 -16.36
CA ASP A 558 -11.30 35.76 -14.94
C ASP A 558 -10.68 34.48 -14.35
N ARG A 559 -10.67 33.40 -15.13
CA ARG A 559 -10.11 32.10 -14.72
C ARG A 559 -8.59 32.09 -14.62
N LYS A 560 -7.90 33.06 -15.23
CA LYS A 560 -6.44 33.28 -15.12
C LYS A 560 -6.04 34.16 -13.93
N GLU A 561 -7.00 34.66 -13.16
CA GLU A 561 -6.72 35.47 -11.99
C GLU A 561 -6.25 34.59 -10.81
N PHE A 562 -5.18 35.00 -10.14
CA PHE A 562 -4.59 34.21 -9.05
C PHE A 562 -5.57 33.99 -7.89
N ILE A 563 -6.41 34.98 -7.58
CA ILE A 563 -7.44 34.87 -6.55
C ILE A 563 -8.49 33.79 -6.88
N PHE A 564 -8.82 33.63 -8.18
CA PHE A 564 -9.73 32.59 -8.65
C PHE A 564 -9.11 31.20 -8.48
N HIS A 565 -7.82 31.03 -8.80
CA HIS A 565 -7.12 29.77 -8.58
C HIS A 565 -7.10 29.35 -7.10
N LEU A 566 -6.78 30.27 -6.18
CA LEU A 566 -6.82 29.97 -4.74
C LEU A 566 -8.22 29.55 -4.30
N PHE A 567 -9.25 30.30 -4.69
CA PHE A 567 -10.64 29.98 -4.37
C PHE A 567 -11.05 28.60 -4.92
N LYS A 568 -10.70 28.31 -6.18
CA LYS A 568 -10.95 27.01 -6.82
C LYS A 568 -10.32 25.89 -5.99
N HIS A 569 -9.04 25.99 -5.63
CA HIS A 569 -8.34 24.96 -4.87
C HIS A 569 -8.96 24.72 -3.49
N PHE A 570 -9.38 25.77 -2.77
CA PHE A 570 -10.04 25.60 -1.47
C PHE A 570 -11.43 24.98 -1.58
N CYS A 571 -12.21 25.32 -2.60
CA CYS A 571 -13.54 24.73 -2.83
C CYS A 571 -13.49 23.25 -3.19
N LEU A 572 -12.44 22.83 -3.89
CA LEU A 572 -12.21 21.43 -4.29
C LEU A 572 -11.60 20.59 -3.15
N GLY A 573 -10.65 21.16 -2.41
CA GLY A 573 -9.99 20.50 -1.29
C GLY A 573 -9.17 19.26 -1.68
N GLY A 574 -8.77 18.50 -0.66
CA GLY A 574 -7.98 17.26 -0.77
C GLY A 574 -8.82 15.98 -0.70
N GLN A 575 -8.16 14.82 -0.63
CA GLN A 575 -8.79 13.49 -0.65
C GLN A 575 -9.85 13.25 0.43
N VAL A 576 -9.69 13.84 1.62
CA VAL A 576 -10.62 13.71 2.76
C VAL A 576 -11.46 14.98 2.96
N CYS A 577 -11.69 15.75 1.90
CA CYS A 577 -12.38 17.03 1.97
C CYS A 577 -13.81 16.87 2.50
N GLN A 578 -14.09 17.51 3.63
CA GLN A 578 -15.44 17.72 4.12
C GLN A 578 -15.91 19.10 3.66
N TYR A 579 -16.75 19.10 2.63
CA TYR A 579 -17.24 20.32 2.01
C TYR A 579 -18.08 21.18 2.95
N GLU A 580 -17.98 22.50 2.79
CA GLU A 580 -18.92 23.44 3.38
C GLU A 580 -20.23 23.52 2.61
N ASP A 581 -21.31 23.74 3.35
CA ASP A 581 -22.63 24.07 2.79
C ASP A 581 -22.78 25.57 2.53
N GLU A 582 -21.92 26.40 3.13
CA GLU A 582 -21.92 27.87 3.00
C GLU A 582 -20.66 28.36 2.28
N ILE A 583 -20.76 29.42 1.47
CA ILE A 583 -19.62 29.93 0.68
C ILE A 583 -18.62 30.76 1.52
N GLN A 584 -19.08 31.38 2.60
CA GLN A 584 -18.30 32.37 3.35
C GLN A 584 -16.94 31.83 3.86
N PRO A 585 -16.84 30.61 4.41
CA PRO A 585 -15.55 30.07 4.86
C PRO A 585 -14.52 30.01 3.73
N TYR A 586 -14.92 29.64 2.50
CA TYR A 586 -14.01 29.62 1.35
C TYR A 586 -13.51 31.02 0.99
N LEU A 587 -14.38 32.03 1.02
CA LEU A 587 -14.02 33.42 0.73
C LEU A 587 -13.06 33.99 1.77
N ASP A 588 -13.29 33.70 3.06
CA ASP A 588 -12.44 34.17 4.15
C ASP A 588 -11.03 33.57 4.11
N VAL A 589 -10.92 32.26 3.84
CA VAL A 589 -9.61 31.60 3.66
C VAL A 589 -8.91 32.12 2.41
N THR A 590 -9.62 32.25 1.28
CA THR A 590 -9.06 32.80 0.04
C THR A 590 -8.49 34.19 0.26
N LYS A 591 -9.24 35.09 0.89
CA LYS A 591 -8.83 36.47 1.17
C LYS A 591 -7.62 36.55 2.08
N SER A 592 -7.60 35.76 3.15
CA SER A 592 -6.49 35.77 4.11
C SER A 592 -5.20 35.25 3.48
N VAL A 593 -5.26 34.12 2.77
CA VAL A 593 -4.10 33.54 2.08
C VAL A 593 -3.60 34.47 0.97
N TYR A 594 -4.50 35.03 0.13
CA TYR A 594 -4.12 35.97 -0.93
C TYR A 594 -3.35 37.19 -0.38
N LYS A 595 -3.82 37.77 0.73
CA LYS A 595 -3.16 38.91 1.40
C LYS A 595 -1.79 38.57 1.98
N GLU A 596 -1.54 37.33 2.38
CA GLU A 596 -0.25 36.92 2.92
C GLU A 596 0.78 36.63 1.82
N LEU A 597 0.32 36.23 0.63
CA LEU A 597 1.17 35.84 -0.50
C LEU A 597 1.55 37.00 -1.42
N VAL A 598 0.71 38.04 -1.53
CA VAL A 598 0.87 39.11 -2.52
C VAL A 598 1.19 40.45 -1.83
N SER A 599 2.18 41.19 -2.34
CA SER A 599 2.44 42.57 -1.91
C SER A 599 1.66 43.56 -2.78
N VAL A 600 1.02 44.52 -2.10
CA VAL A 600 0.37 45.67 -2.75
C VAL A 600 1.14 46.95 -2.44
N GLN A 601 1.14 47.87 -3.40
CA GLN A 601 1.67 49.21 -3.24
C GLN A 601 0.67 50.22 -3.78
N LYS A 602 0.65 51.39 -3.16
CA LYS A 602 -0.07 52.54 -3.72
C LYS A 602 0.80 53.16 -4.80
N ASP A 603 0.31 53.20 -6.02
CA ASP A 603 0.96 53.90 -7.12
C ASP A 603 1.09 55.39 -6.76
N ALA A 604 2.30 55.93 -6.90
CA ALA A 604 2.62 57.30 -6.55
C ALA A 604 1.88 58.31 -7.43
N GLU A 605 1.63 57.98 -8.70
CA GLU A 605 0.98 58.86 -9.68
C GLU A 605 -0.55 58.70 -9.66
N THR A 606 -1.05 57.47 -9.71
CA THR A 606 -2.50 57.23 -9.82
C THR A 606 -3.22 57.15 -8.46
N GLN A 607 -2.47 57.08 -7.34
CA GLN A 607 -2.99 56.87 -5.99
C GLN A 607 -3.84 55.60 -5.81
N LYS A 608 -3.89 54.72 -6.83
CA LYS A 608 -4.59 53.44 -6.78
C LYS A 608 -3.68 52.37 -6.18
N ILE A 609 -4.28 51.44 -5.45
CA ILE A 609 -3.58 50.28 -4.92
C ILE A 609 -3.40 49.30 -6.07
N GLN A 610 -2.17 48.84 -6.31
CA GLN A 610 -1.85 47.83 -7.30
C GLN A 610 -1.01 46.72 -6.67
N VAL A 611 -1.15 45.52 -7.20
CA VAL A 611 -0.28 44.40 -6.86
C VAL A 611 1.07 44.60 -7.54
N VAL A 612 2.16 44.49 -6.78
CA VAL A 612 3.54 44.66 -7.30
C VAL A 612 4.27 43.33 -7.44
N SER A 613 3.69 42.25 -6.93
CA SER A 613 4.28 40.93 -6.97
C SER A 613 3.70 40.09 -8.12
N PRO A 614 4.41 39.91 -9.25
CA PRO A 614 3.96 38.98 -10.28
C PRO A 614 3.89 37.54 -9.75
N VAL A 615 2.90 36.81 -10.23
CA VAL A 615 2.62 35.42 -9.83
C VAL A 615 2.70 34.50 -11.04
N PHE A 616 3.44 33.40 -10.89
CA PHE A 616 3.64 32.41 -11.94
C PHE A 616 3.20 31.03 -11.46
N LYS A 617 2.40 30.34 -12.27
CA LYS A 617 2.18 28.89 -12.13
C LYS A 617 3.36 28.17 -12.79
N ILE A 618 3.95 27.21 -12.09
CA ILE A 618 5.20 26.57 -12.53
C ILE A 618 5.05 25.06 -12.60
N GLU A 619 5.58 24.48 -13.68
CA GLU A 619 5.86 23.05 -13.79
C GLU A 619 7.34 22.84 -14.10
N ALA A 620 8.05 22.04 -13.29
CA ALA A 620 9.46 21.73 -13.54
C ALA A 620 9.61 20.44 -14.35
N LEU A 621 10.51 20.46 -15.33
CA LEU A 621 10.77 19.39 -16.28
C LEU A 621 12.14 18.74 -16.05
N ASN A 622 12.20 17.41 -16.23
CA ASN A 622 13.43 16.65 -16.19
C ASN A 622 14.15 16.64 -17.57
N GLU A 623 15.29 15.95 -17.67
CA GLU A 623 16.08 15.79 -18.91
C GLU A 623 15.26 15.34 -20.13
N ASN A 624 14.25 14.50 -19.89
CA ASN A 624 13.38 13.95 -20.91
C ASN A 624 12.21 14.87 -21.27
N GLY A 625 12.19 16.12 -20.77
CA GLY A 625 11.12 17.09 -20.99
C GLY A 625 9.79 16.73 -20.31
N LYS A 626 9.78 15.78 -19.36
CA LYS A 626 8.60 15.36 -18.62
C LYS A 626 8.47 16.12 -17.30
N LYS A 627 7.25 16.52 -16.96
CA LYS A 627 6.92 17.15 -15.66
C LYS A 627 7.23 16.20 -14.51
N PHE A 628 7.91 16.71 -13.50
CA PHE A 628 8.15 15.96 -12.26
C PHE A 628 7.81 16.74 -10.98
N TYR A 629 7.72 18.08 -11.04
CA TYR A 629 7.36 18.94 -9.92
C TYR A 629 6.20 19.88 -10.31
N PRO A 630 5.15 20.05 -9.49
CA PRO A 630 4.95 19.48 -8.13
C PRO A 630 4.78 17.96 -8.09
N SER A 631 4.15 17.39 -9.12
CA SER A 631 3.98 15.95 -9.24
C SER A 631 4.13 15.52 -10.70
N ARG A 632 4.33 14.22 -10.91
CA ARG A 632 4.29 13.58 -12.24
C ARG A 632 2.86 13.43 -12.77
N SER A 633 1.84 13.54 -11.91
CA SER A 633 0.42 13.57 -12.30
C SER A 633 0.03 14.93 -12.91
N ALA A 634 -0.96 14.91 -13.79
CA ALA A 634 -1.59 16.12 -14.33
C ALA A 634 -2.81 16.56 -13.50
N PHE A 635 -2.85 16.20 -12.20
CA PHE A 635 -4.01 16.42 -11.36
C PHE A 635 -4.16 17.90 -10.96
N GLU A 636 -5.38 18.43 -10.94
CA GLU A 636 -5.64 19.86 -10.76
C GLU A 636 -5.15 20.41 -9.41
N GLN A 637 -5.18 19.59 -8.36
CA GLN A 637 -4.72 19.97 -7.02
C GLN A 637 -3.21 19.83 -6.80
N ASP A 638 -2.46 19.30 -7.76
CA ASP A 638 -0.99 19.31 -7.72
C ASP A 638 -0.47 20.58 -8.39
N PHE A 639 -0.29 21.66 -7.61
CA PHE A 639 0.07 22.98 -8.14
C PHE A 639 1.26 23.62 -7.40
N VAL A 640 1.96 24.49 -8.13
CA VAL A 640 2.99 25.38 -7.58
C VAL A 640 2.77 26.77 -8.14
N TYR A 641 2.65 27.74 -7.23
CA TYR A 641 2.63 29.16 -7.54
C TYR A 641 3.85 29.84 -6.92
N MET A 642 4.53 30.65 -7.72
CA MET A 642 5.65 31.47 -7.27
C MET A 642 5.27 32.93 -7.38
N THR A 643 5.28 33.61 -6.24
CA THR A 643 5.09 35.04 -6.14
C THR A 643 6.44 35.72 -5.92
N ILE A 644 6.80 36.65 -6.80
CA ILE A 644 8.09 37.33 -6.76
C ILE A 644 7.86 38.79 -6.36
N ASP A 645 8.46 39.24 -5.27
CA ASP A 645 8.44 40.65 -4.85
C ASP A 645 9.76 41.32 -5.29
N PRO A 646 9.76 42.14 -6.37
CA PRO A 646 10.98 42.77 -6.87
C PRO A 646 11.58 43.81 -5.91
N ILE A 647 10.75 44.41 -5.06
CA ILE A 647 11.17 45.49 -4.16
C ILE A 647 11.79 44.91 -2.90
N LYS A 648 11.11 43.94 -2.28
CA LYS A 648 11.62 43.26 -1.08
C LYS A 648 12.64 42.16 -1.41
N ARG A 649 12.78 41.83 -2.70
CA ARG A 649 13.61 40.74 -3.22
C ARG A 649 13.28 39.39 -2.59
N HIS A 650 12.00 39.14 -2.40
CA HIS A 650 11.50 37.91 -1.83
C HIS A 650 10.83 37.05 -2.90
N VAL A 651 10.98 35.74 -2.78
CA VAL A 651 10.23 34.75 -3.54
C VAL A 651 9.42 33.92 -2.56
N ILE A 652 8.11 33.83 -2.77
CA ILE A 652 7.23 32.95 -2.02
C ILE A 652 6.80 31.82 -2.95
N VAL A 653 7.07 30.58 -2.57
CA VAL A 653 6.67 29.38 -3.30
C VAL A 653 5.54 28.72 -2.54
N LEU A 654 4.31 28.82 -3.06
CA LEU A 654 3.14 28.09 -2.58
C LEU A 654 3.03 26.79 -3.37
N SER A 655 3.02 25.65 -2.69
CA SER A 655 2.90 24.33 -3.30
C SER A 655 1.80 23.53 -2.63
N ASN A 656 1.06 22.74 -3.40
CA ASN A 656 0.11 21.77 -2.89
C ASN A 656 0.31 20.44 -3.61
N PHE A 657 0.13 19.36 -2.85
CA PHE A 657 0.28 17.99 -3.33
C PHE A 657 -0.97 17.23 -2.91
N TYR A 658 -1.80 16.82 -3.86
CA TYR A 658 -3.08 16.17 -3.60
C TYR A 658 -2.90 14.86 -2.82
N GLU A 659 -1.87 14.08 -3.17
CA GLU A 659 -1.50 12.82 -2.52
C GLU A 659 -0.75 13.00 -1.18
N GLY A 660 -0.60 14.23 -0.66
CA GLY A 660 0.14 14.52 0.58
C GLY A 660 -0.40 13.86 1.86
N PRO A 661 0.33 13.93 3.00
CA PRO A 661 -0.14 13.38 4.26
C PRO A 661 -1.31 14.22 4.79
N SER A 662 -2.39 13.57 5.19
CA SER A 662 -3.55 14.24 5.80
C SER A 662 -3.23 14.62 7.25
N PHE A 663 -3.53 15.85 7.67
CA PHE A 663 -3.20 16.36 9.02
C PHE A 663 -3.82 15.59 10.22
N PHE A 664 -4.59 14.53 9.99
CA PHE A 664 -5.05 13.63 11.04
C PHE A 664 -3.99 12.58 11.48
N GLU A 665 -2.73 12.80 11.13
CA GLU A 665 -1.55 12.06 11.60
C GLU A 665 -0.95 12.58 12.90
#